data_AF-A0A2P0A0A0-F1
#
_entry.id   AF-A0A2P0A0A0-F1
#
_cell.length_a   1.000
_cell.length_b   1.000
_cell.length_c   1.000
_cell.angle_alpha   90.00
_cell.angle_beta   90.00
_cell.angle_gamma   90.00
#
_symmetry.space_group_name_H-M   'P 1'
#
loop_
_entity.id
_entity.type
_entity.pdbx_description
1 polymer ?
#
loop_
_entity_poly.entity_id
_entity_poly.type
_entity_poly.pdbx_seq_one_letter_code
_entity_poly.pdbx_strand_id
1 'polypeptide(L)'
;MNNKVIKTLLDKVKEFEYFFNEYEKQFYPKVIKIRNLFLVSLIVFSILMLTSYVLWFWNFGDLCVKIVSLIFTVLSLGGFIYLSRKFDKISDGKPNKFEELCREIKYELILMYGEKASYAVKLLIADLTDKQDNKIKKYESLVKSVGIVGIILVTAFITLALNKLFVADETAISVETFLGLILIVAIIVWLINFIDSGIKNIIKYPIWGKASKEVYLIDILYEVKYMVLEKENIMTKRVLISVSDKAGIVEFAQELKKLGWDIISTGGTKIALDNAGVETIAIDDVTGFPEMMDGRVKTLHPNIHGGLLARRDLDSHLEAAKDNKIELIDLVVVNLYPFKETILKPDVTYADAVENIDIGGPSMLRSAAKNHASVTVVVDPADYAVVLDELAANGETSYETRQRLAAKVFRHTAAYDALIAEYFTAQVGESKPEKLTLTYDLKQPMRYGENPQQDADFYQKALPTDYSIASAKQLNGKELSFNNIRDADAAIRIIRDFKDRPTVVALKHMNPCGIGQADDIETAWDYAYESDPVSIFGGIVVLNRELDVATAEKMHGVFLEIIIAPSYTDEALAILTNKKKNLRILALPFDAQEASEVEAEYTGVVGGLLVQNQDVVKESPADWQVVTKRQPTETEATALEFAWKAIKYVKSNGIIVTNDHMTLGVGPGQTNRVASVRIAIDQAKDRLDGAVLASDAFFPFADNVEEIAKAGIRAIIQPGGSVRDQESIEAADKYGLTMVFTGVRHFRH
;
A
#
# COMPACT_ATOMS: atom_id res chain seq x y z
N MET A 1 -42.96 35.50 13.87
CA MET A 1 -42.26 35.05 15.11
C MET A 1 -42.26 36.19 16.12
N ASN A 2 -42.23 35.89 17.42
CA ASN A 2 -42.24 36.90 18.48
C ASN A 2 -40.96 37.76 18.40
N ASN A 3 -41.09 39.09 18.36
CA ASN A 3 -40.02 40.07 18.02
C ASN A 3 -38.78 39.98 18.94
N LYS A 4 -38.97 39.42 20.15
CA LYS A 4 -37.92 39.20 21.14
C LYS A 4 -36.95 38.06 20.78
N VAL A 5 -37.42 37.04 20.07
CA VAL A 5 -36.64 35.83 19.75
C VAL A 5 -35.72 36.04 18.55
N ILE A 6 -36.22 36.72 17.51
CA ILE A 6 -35.40 37.19 16.38
C ILE A 6 -34.26 38.07 16.89
N LYS A 7 -34.54 38.90 17.90
CA LYS A 7 -33.53 39.76 18.53
C LYS A 7 -32.46 38.95 19.28
N THR A 8 -32.82 37.93 20.05
CA THR A 8 -31.86 37.05 20.74
C THR A 8 -30.95 36.29 19.78
N LEU A 9 -31.50 35.75 18.69
CA LEU A 9 -30.71 35.08 17.64
C LEU A 9 -29.77 36.08 16.94
N LEU A 10 -30.27 37.25 16.57
CA LEU A 10 -29.44 38.31 15.98
C LEU A 10 -28.34 38.81 16.93
N ASP A 11 -28.60 38.84 18.24
CA ASP A 11 -27.63 39.32 19.22
C ASP A 11 -26.51 38.27 19.46
N LYS A 12 -26.81 36.96 19.53
CA LYS A 12 -25.78 35.91 19.57
C LYS A 12 -24.93 35.87 18.30
N VAL A 13 -25.53 36.06 17.13
CA VAL A 13 -24.78 36.09 15.88
C VAL A 13 -23.91 37.35 15.75
N LYS A 14 -24.34 38.50 16.30
CA LYS A 14 -23.48 39.70 16.41
C LYS A 14 -22.30 39.49 17.37
N GLU A 15 -22.49 38.71 18.43
CA GLU A 15 -21.42 38.36 19.38
C GLU A 15 -20.32 37.55 18.67
N PHE A 16 -20.71 36.62 17.80
CA PHE A 16 -19.80 35.88 16.94
C PHE A 16 -19.08 36.79 15.91
N GLU A 17 -19.78 37.76 15.31
CA GLU A 17 -19.19 38.70 14.34
C GLU A 17 -18.09 39.59 14.95
N TYR A 18 -18.27 40.00 16.21
CA TYR A 18 -17.25 40.73 16.97
C TYR A 18 -16.03 39.84 17.27
N PHE A 19 -16.28 38.59 17.68
CA PHE A 19 -15.24 37.62 17.97
C PHE A 19 -14.45 37.20 16.73
N PHE A 20 -15.11 36.99 15.58
CA PHE A 20 -14.46 36.59 14.33
C PHE A 20 -13.52 37.67 13.79
N ASN A 21 -13.90 38.95 13.91
CA ASN A 21 -13.04 40.07 13.53
C ASN A 21 -11.77 40.17 14.40
N GLU A 22 -11.86 39.85 15.70
CA GLU A 22 -10.69 39.79 16.59
C GLU A 22 -9.89 38.49 16.42
N TYR A 23 -10.55 37.36 16.13
CA TYR A 23 -9.94 36.06 15.85
C TYR A 23 -9.16 36.05 14.52
N GLU A 24 -9.71 36.62 13.44
CA GLU A 24 -8.97 36.81 12.17
C GLU A 24 -7.74 37.69 12.36
N LYS A 25 -7.86 38.77 13.16
CA LYS A 25 -6.72 39.65 13.49
C LYS A 25 -5.64 38.91 14.29
N GLN A 26 -6.03 38.06 15.23
CA GLN A 26 -5.11 37.36 16.12
C GLN A 26 -4.44 36.14 15.46
N PHE A 27 -5.19 35.35 14.67
CA PHE A 27 -4.73 34.04 14.17
C PHE A 27 -4.42 34.01 12.67
N TYR A 28 -4.99 34.91 11.87
CA TYR A 28 -4.71 35.06 10.44
C TYR A 28 -4.21 36.46 10.05
N PRO A 29 -3.28 37.10 10.81
CA PRO A 29 -2.80 38.45 10.51
C PRO A 29 -2.14 38.55 9.12
N LYS A 30 -1.59 37.44 8.61
CA LYS A 30 -1.02 37.35 7.27
C LYS A 30 -2.09 37.47 6.18
N VAL A 31 -3.31 36.95 6.38
CA VAL A 31 -4.43 37.04 5.43
C VAL A 31 -4.92 38.48 5.33
N ILE A 32 -5.11 39.15 6.45
CA ILE A 32 -5.48 40.58 6.50
C ILE A 32 -4.38 41.43 5.84
N LYS A 33 -3.11 41.15 6.13
CA LYS A 33 -1.97 41.87 5.53
C LYS A 33 -1.90 41.66 4.01
N ILE A 34 -2.13 40.43 3.53
CA ILE A 34 -2.18 40.08 2.11
C ILE A 34 -3.37 40.76 1.41
N ARG A 35 -4.55 40.76 2.03
CA ARG A 35 -5.75 41.44 1.54
C ARG A 35 -5.53 42.95 1.39
N ASN A 36 -4.90 43.58 2.39
CA ASN A 36 -4.58 45.00 2.34
C ASN A 36 -3.51 45.31 1.29
N LEU A 37 -2.48 44.47 1.15
CA LEU A 37 -1.48 44.60 0.09
C LEU A 37 -2.13 44.51 -1.30
N PHE A 38 -3.06 43.57 -1.49
CA PHE A 38 -3.80 43.41 -2.73
C PHE A 38 -4.59 44.67 -3.11
N LEU A 39 -5.29 45.29 -2.15
CA LEU A 39 -6.02 46.54 -2.38
C LEU A 39 -5.10 47.70 -2.73
N VAL A 40 -3.98 47.83 -2.01
CA VAL A 40 -2.97 48.86 -2.31
C VAL A 40 -2.39 48.64 -3.70
N SER A 41 -2.06 47.39 -4.06
CA SER A 41 -1.57 47.04 -5.41
C SER A 41 -2.60 47.35 -6.50
N LEU A 42 -3.90 47.10 -6.25
CA LEU A 42 -4.97 47.41 -7.21
C LEU A 42 -5.13 48.93 -7.40
N ILE A 43 -5.09 49.70 -6.32
CA ILE A 43 -5.17 51.17 -6.38
C ILE A 43 -3.94 51.75 -7.10
N VAL A 44 -2.74 51.26 -6.78
CA VAL A 44 -1.49 51.69 -7.42
C VAL A 44 -1.50 51.33 -8.91
N PHE A 45 -1.98 50.13 -9.27
CA PHE A 45 -2.17 49.73 -10.67
C PHE A 45 -3.13 50.68 -11.40
N SER A 46 -4.28 51.01 -10.82
CA SER A 46 -5.24 51.95 -11.42
C SER A 46 -4.65 53.36 -11.60
N ILE A 47 -3.90 53.86 -10.62
CA ILE A 47 -3.25 55.19 -10.69
C ILE A 47 -2.15 55.20 -11.76
N LEU A 48 -1.33 54.16 -11.84
CA LEU A 48 -0.24 54.04 -12.82
C LEU A 48 -0.75 53.85 -14.25
N MET A 49 -1.85 53.11 -14.42
CA MET A 49 -2.55 53.03 -15.70
C MET A 49 -3.04 54.41 -16.13
N LEU A 50 -3.64 55.19 -15.22
CA LEU A 50 -4.08 56.56 -15.50
C LEU A 50 -2.91 57.50 -15.83
N THR A 51 -1.81 57.48 -15.06
CA THR A 51 -0.66 58.37 -15.32
C THR A 51 0.12 57.99 -16.58
N SER A 52 0.31 56.70 -16.86
CA SER A 52 0.94 56.27 -18.11
C SER A 52 0.13 56.70 -19.35
N TYR A 53 -1.19 56.74 -19.23
CA TYR A 53 -2.09 57.20 -20.29
C TYR A 53 -2.06 58.73 -20.48
N VAL A 54 -1.93 59.49 -19.38
CA VAL A 54 -1.72 60.96 -19.42
C VAL A 54 -0.36 61.30 -20.07
N LEU A 55 0.69 60.54 -19.77
CA LEU A 55 2.03 60.73 -20.34
C LEU A 55 2.09 60.35 -21.83
N TRP A 56 1.35 59.33 -22.24
CA TRP A 56 1.18 58.97 -23.65
C TRP A 56 0.49 60.09 -24.46
N PHE A 57 -0.51 60.74 -23.86
CA PHE A 57 -1.24 61.85 -24.50
C PHE A 57 -0.39 63.12 -24.72
N TRP A 58 0.73 63.26 -24.00
CA TRP A 58 1.65 64.43 -24.05
C TRP A 58 2.99 64.14 -24.77
N ASN A 59 3.07 63.03 -25.51
CA ASN A 59 4.15 62.72 -26.47
C ASN A 59 5.59 62.66 -25.88
N PHE A 60 5.74 62.24 -24.63
CA PHE A 60 7.06 61.93 -24.05
C PHE A 60 7.46 60.48 -24.38
N GLY A 61 8.44 60.28 -25.27
CA GLY A 61 9.19 59.02 -25.44
C GLY A 61 8.34 57.76 -25.60
N ASP A 62 7.70 57.61 -26.77
CA ASP A 62 6.60 56.67 -27.05
C ASP A 62 6.93 55.17 -26.84
N LEU A 63 8.21 54.78 -26.84
CA LEU A 63 8.64 53.39 -26.61
C LEU A 63 8.92 53.08 -25.12
N CYS A 64 9.50 54.02 -24.38
CA CYS A 64 9.82 53.83 -22.95
C CYS A 64 8.55 53.74 -22.11
N VAL A 65 7.53 54.55 -22.41
CA VAL A 65 6.25 54.53 -21.69
C VAL A 65 5.50 53.22 -21.93
N LYS A 66 5.52 52.69 -23.17
CA LYS A 66 4.86 51.41 -23.52
C LYS A 66 5.56 50.21 -22.85
N ILE A 67 6.90 50.20 -22.80
CA ILE A 67 7.67 49.13 -22.14
C ILE A 67 7.46 49.18 -20.61
N VAL A 68 7.48 50.37 -20.00
CA VAL A 68 7.25 50.52 -18.56
C VAL A 68 5.81 50.10 -18.19
N SER A 69 4.79 50.50 -18.95
CA SER A 69 3.41 50.05 -18.72
C SER A 69 3.22 48.55 -18.90
N LEU A 70 3.88 47.93 -19.89
CA LEU A 70 3.80 46.48 -20.11
C LEU A 70 4.47 45.71 -18.96
N ILE A 71 5.68 46.09 -18.54
CA ILE A 71 6.40 45.47 -17.42
C ILE A 71 5.58 45.59 -16.13
N PHE A 72 5.02 46.77 -15.84
CA PHE A 72 4.20 46.96 -14.64
C PHE A 72 2.87 46.19 -14.69
N THR A 73 2.26 46.05 -15.87
CA THR A 73 1.03 45.25 -16.04
C THR A 73 1.30 43.77 -15.83
N VAL A 74 2.42 43.25 -16.34
CA VAL A 74 2.81 41.85 -16.14
C VAL A 74 3.20 41.57 -14.67
N LEU A 75 3.92 42.49 -14.02
CA LEU A 75 4.30 42.35 -12.61
C LEU A 75 3.10 42.45 -11.66
N SER A 76 2.13 43.32 -11.94
CA SER A 76 0.90 43.45 -11.14
C SER A 76 -0.04 42.26 -11.32
N LEU A 77 -0.20 41.74 -12.55
CA LEU A 77 -0.99 40.53 -12.81
C LEU A 77 -0.32 39.27 -12.24
N GLY A 78 1.01 39.16 -12.34
CA GLY A 78 1.78 38.09 -11.71
C GLY A 78 1.71 38.12 -10.18
N GLY A 79 1.79 39.31 -9.58
CA GLY A 79 1.57 39.53 -8.15
C GLY A 79 0.16 39.16 -7.69
N PHE A 80 -0.86 39.51 -8.49
CA PHE A 80 -2.25 39.15 -8.26
C PHE A 80 -2.46 37.63 -8.24
N ILE A 81 -1.97 36.91 -9.27
CA ILE A 81 -2.09 35.45 -9.36
C ILE A 81 -1.33 34.76 -8.22
N TYR A 82 -0.14 35.28 -7.87
CA TYR A 82 0.65 34.77 -6.75
C TYR A 82 -0.08 34.94 -5.41
N LEU A 83 -0.67 36.10 -5.15
CA LEU A 83 -1.41 36.36 -3.91
C LEU A 83 -2.71 35.54 -3.83
N SER A 84 -3.42 35.35 -4.96
CA SER A 84 -4.61 34.51 -5.05
C SER A 84 -4.30 33.05 -4.71
N ARG A 85 -3.23 32.47 -5.29
CA ARG A 85 -2.82 31.08 -5.01
C ARG A 85 -2.32 30.86 -3.58
N LYS A 86 -1.81 31.90 -2.93
CA LYS A 86 -1.37 31.83 -1.53
C LYS A 86 -2.54 31.92 -0.55
N PHE A 87 -3.67 32.48 -0.98
CA PHE A 87 -4.90 32.56 -0.20
C PHE A 87 -5.50 31.17 0.04
N ASP A 88 -5.51 30.32 -1.00
CA ASP A 88 -6.03 28.93 -0.93
C ASP A 88 -5.21 28.00 -0.02
N LYS A 89 -3.94 28.33 0.28
CA LYS A 89 -3.02 27.48 1.07
C LYS A 89 -3.00 27.78 2.57
N ILE A 90 -3.78 28.75 3.06
CA ILE A 90 -3.72 29.17 4.49
C ILE A 90 -4.83 28.51 5.34
N SER A 91 -5.75 27.73 4.76
CA SER A 91 -6.85 27.08 5.48
C SER A 91 -6.56 25.65 6.00
N ASP A 92 -5.37 25.09 5.79
CA ASP A 92 -5.07 23.73 6.24
C ASP A 92 -4.80 23.65 7.75
N GLY A 93 -5.73 22.98 8.47
CA GLY A 93 -5.39 22.23 9.68
C GLY A 93 -5.65 22.89 11.04
N LYS A 94 -6.66 23.77 11.20
CA LYS A 94 -7.09 24.27 12.52
C LYS A 94 -8.58 24.06 12.75
N PRO A 95 -9.04 23.85 14.00
CA PRO A 95 -10.40 23.43 14.31
C PRO A 95 -11.45 24.39 13.72
N ASN A 96 -12.45 23.82 13.05
CA ASN A 96 -13.48 24.55 12.35
C ASN A 96 -14.52 25.12 13.36
N LYS A 97 -14.17 26.21 14.06
CA LYS A 97 -15.08 26.90 15.00
C LYS A 97 -16.38 27.39 14.35
N PHE A 98 -16.44 27.49 13.03
CA PHE A 98 -17.69 27.70 12.28
C PHE A 98 -18.66 26.54 12.49
N GLU A 99 -18.16 25.30 12.42
CA GLU A 99 -18.95 24.10 12.66
C GLU A 99 -19.40 23.97 14.12
N GLU A 100 -18.53 24.34 15.07
CA GLU A 100 -18.86 24.40 16.50
C GLU A 100 -19.99 25.42 16.78
N LEU A 101 -19.93 26.61 16.17
CA LEU A 101 -21.00 27.60 16.25
C LEU A 101 -22.30 27.09 15.61
N CYS A 102 -22.22 26.47 14.43
CA CYS A 102 -23.40 25.87 13.79
C CYS A 102 -24.04 24.81 14.69
N ARG A 103 -23.25 24.01 15.41
CA ARG A 103 -23.74 23.04 16.41
C ARG A 103 -24.41 23.72 17.61
N GLU A 104 -23.85 24.80 18.15
CA GLU A 104 -24.46 25.57 19.25
C GLU A 104 -25.79 26.21 18.84
N ILE A 105 -25.83 26.84 17.65
CA ILE A 105 -27.05 27.46 17.11
C ILE A 105 -28.10 26.39 16.82
N LYS A 106 -27.71 25.23 16.27
CA LYS A 106 -28.58 24.04 16.11
C LYS A 106 -29.19 23.61 17.44
N TYR A 107 -28.37 23.47 18.49
CA TYR A 107 -28.82 22.98 19.79
C TYR A 107 -29.88 23.90 20.41
N GLU A 108 -29.66 25.21 20.36
CA GLU A 108 -30.61 26.22 20.86
C GLU A 108 -31.91 26.28 20.06
N LEU A 109 -31.83 26.16 18.73
CA LEU A 109 -33.02 26.11 17.87
C LEU A 109 -33.85 24.85 18.13
N ILE A 110 -33.21 23.71 18.36
CA ILE A 110 -33.89 22.46 18.73
C ILE A 110 -34.53 22.59 20.11
N LEU A 111 -33.83 23.15 21.11
CA LEU A 111 -34.38 23.40 22.44
C LEU A 111 -35.62 24.30 22.42
N MET A 112 -35.62 25.33 21.57
CA MET A 112 -36.71 26.31 21.50
C MET A 112 -37.89 25.87 20.63
N TYR A 113 -37.65 25.16 19.53
CA TYR A 113 -38.66 24.90 18.50
C TYR A 113 -38.96 23.41 18.28
N GLY A 114 -38.20 22.49 18.90
CA GLY A 114 -38.37 21.05 18.73
C GLY A 114 -38.38 20.64 17.26
N GLU A 115 -39.40 19.88 16.86
CA GLU A 115 -39.62 19.44 15.47
C GLU A 115 -39.84 20.60 14.48
N LYS A 116 -40.10 21.84 14.93
CA LYS A 116 -40.29 23.00 14.05
C LYS A 116 -39.01 23.80 13.81
N ALA A 117 -37.87 23.33 14.30
CA ALA A 117 -36.58 24.02 14.16
C ALA A 117 -36.19 24.24 12.68
N SER A 118 -36.37 23.22 11.83
CA SER A 118 -36.11 23.29 10.38
C SER A 118 -36.93 24.38 9.69
N TYR A 119 -38.23 24.44 10.02
CA TYR A 119 -39.13 25.47 9.50
C TYR A 119 -38.78 26.88 10.00
N ALA A 120 -38.38 27.01 11.27
CA ALA A 120 -37.94 28.29 11.83
C ALA A 120 -36.67 28.81 11.14
N VAL A 121 -35.69 27.94 10.85
CA VAL A 121 -34.47 28.32 10.11
C VAL A 121 -34.79 28.77 8.69
N LYS A 122 -35.69 28.07 7.99
CA LYS A 122 -36.14 28.46 6.63
C LYS A 122 -36.75 29.86 6.60
N LEU A 123 -37.57 30.22 7.59
CA LEU A 123 -38.15 31.56 7.70
C LEU A 123 -37.12 32.64 8.02
N LEU A 124 -36.12 32.33 8.84
CA LEU A 124 -35.01 33.24 9.17
C LEU A 124 -34.13 33.54 7.96
N ILE A 125 -33.81 32.51 7.16
CA ILE A 125 -33.09 32.67 5.89
C ILE A 125 -33.86 33.61 4.97
N ALA A 126 -35.17 33.37 4.78
CA ALA A 126 -35.99 34.20 3.91
C ALA A 126 -36.02 35.69 4.34
N ASP A 127 -36.21 35.98 5.63
CA ASP A 127 -36.22 37.36 6.16
C ASP A 127 -34.86 38.07 5.99
N LEU A 128 -33.75 37.34 6.16
CA LEU A 128 -32.41 37.88 5.98
C LEU A 128 -32.08 38.12 4.51
N THR A 129 -32.47 37.21 3.61
CA THR A 129 -32.32 37.37 2.16
C THR A 129 -33.11 38.59 1.67
N ASP A 130 -34.35 38.79 2.13
CA ASP A 130 -35.15 39.97 1.77
C ASP A 130 -34.51 41.29 2.24
N LYS A 131 -33.89 41.29 3.44
CA LYS A 131 -33.14 42.45 3.95
C LYS A 131 -31.86 42.72 3.14
N GLN A 132 -31.17 41.67 2.74
CA GLN A 132 -29.97 41.74 1.90
C GLN A 132 -30.32 42.33 0.52
N ASP A 133 -31.34 41.80 -0.15
CA ASP A 133 -31.77 42.23 -1.49
C ASP A 133 -32.23 43.70 -1.51
N ASN A 134 -32.95 44.14 -0.47
CA ASN A 134 -33.36 45.54 -0.34
C ASN A 134 -32.17 46.49 -0.14
N LYS A 135 -31.10 46.06 0.55
CA LYS A 135 -29.87 46.84 0.66
C LYS A 135 -29.11 46.87 -0.66
N ILE A 136 -28.98 45.73 -1.34
CA ILE A 136 -28.30 45.61 -2.65
C ILE A 136 -28.93 46.55 -3.69
N LYS A 137 -30.27 46.59 -3.78
CA LYS A 137 -31.00 47.52 -4.66
C LYS A 137 -30.66 48.99 -4.42
N LYS A 138 -30.31 49.37 -3.19
CA LYS A 138 -29.93 50.74 -2.83
C LYS A 138 -28.53 51.11 -3.34
N TYR A 139 -27.62 50.13 -3.46
CA TYR A 139 -26.28 50.32 -4.01
C TYR A 139 -26.24 50.24 -5.55
N GLU A 140 -27.14 49.47 -6.18
CA GLU A 140 -27.26 49.42 -7.65
C GLU A 140 -27.56 50.79 -8.28
N SER A 141 -28.31 51.64 -7.59
CA SER A 141 -28.58 53.03 -8.03
C SER A 141 -27.30 53.84 -8.18
N LEU A 142 -26.37 53.75 -7.22
CA LEU A 142 -25.11 54.48 -7.21
C LEU A 142 -24.18 54.00 -8.33
N VAL A 143 -24.20 52.70 -8.60
CA VAL A 143 -23.36 52.05 -9.61
C VAL A 143 -23.86 52.33 -11.02
N LYS A 144 -25.19 52.37 -11.23
CA LYS A 144 -25.75 52.84 -12.50
C LYS A 144 -25.32 54.29 -12.81
N SER A 145 -25.28 55.17 -11.82
CA SER A 145 -24.82 56.56 -12.01
C SER A 145 -23.34 56.65 -12.39
N VAL A 146 -22.46 55.87 -11.73
CA VAL A 146 -21.02 55.83 -12.05
C VAL A 146 -20.76 55.17 -13.41
N GLY A 147 -21.50 54.11 -13.73
CA GLY A 147 -21.45 53.44 -15.04
C GLY A 147 -21.87 54.35 -16.19
N ILE A 148 -22.92 55.16 -16.02
CA ILE A 148 -23.36 56.14 -17.02
C ILE A 148 -22.30 57.21 -17.27
N VAL A 149 -21.65 57.73 -16.21
CA VAL A 149 -20.55 58.71 -16.36
C VAL A 149 -19.35 58.08 -17.07
N GLY A 150 -19.02 56.83 -16.75
CA GLY A 150 -17.96 56.08 -17.44
C GLY A 150 -18.25 55.87 -18.94
N ILE A 151 -19.49 55.51 -19.29
CA ILE A 151 -19.90 55.37 -20.70
C ILE A 151 -19.81 56.70 -21.43
N ILE A 152 -20.30 57.80 -20.84
CA ILE A 152 -20.24 59.14 -21.47
C ILE A 152 -18.79 59.56 -21.75
N LEU A 153 -17.88 59.35 -20.80
CA LEU A 153 -16.45 59.67 -20.97
C LEU A 153 -15.80 58.83 -22.06
N VAL A 154 -16.12 57.52 -22.11
CA VAL A 154 -15.61 56.60 -23.15
C VAL A 154 -16.15 56.97 -24.53
N THR A 155 -17.44 57.27 -24.65
CA THR A 155 -18.05 57.67 -25.93
C THR A 155 -17.46 58.99 -26.42
N ALA A 156 -17.31 60.00 -25.55
CA ALA A 156 -16.67 61.26 -25.90
C ALA A 156 -15.22 61.07 -26.36
N PHE A 157 -14.49 60.12 -25.74
CA PHE A 157 -13.11 59.80 -26.09
C PHE A 157 -12.99 59.07 -27.43
N ILE A 158 -13.89 58.10 -27.71
CA ILE A 158 -13.97 57.43 -29.02
C ILE A 158 -14.29 58.45 -30.12
N THR A 159 -15.24 59.36 -29.87
CA THR A 159 -15.57 60.43 -30.83
C THR A 159 -14.37 61.35 -31.08
N LEU A 160 -13.58 61.69 -30.05
CA LEU A 160 -12.38 62.52 -30.19
C LEU A 160 -11.24 61.81 -30.95
N ALA A 161 -11.05 60.51 -30.69
CA ALA A 161 -10.06 59.68 -31.35
C ALA A 161 -10.40 59.45 -32.83
N LEU A 162 -11.67 59.18 -33.13
CA LEU A 162 -12.18 59.07 -34.50
C LEU A 162 -12.06 60.41 -35.23
N ASN A 163 -12.38 61.54 -34.60
CA ASN A 163 -12.19 62.86 -35.22
C ASN A 163 -10.73 63.16 -35.58
N LYS A 164 -9.75 62.70 -34.78
CA LYS A 164 -8.33 62.82 -35.13
C LYS A 164 -7.91 61.91 -36.31
N LEU A 165 -8.59 60.78 -36.49
CA LEU A 165 -8.34 59.83 -37.59
C LEU A 165 -8.95 60.28 -38.93
N PHE A 166 -10.07 61.01 -38.91
CA PHE A 166 -10.79 61.44 -40.12
C PHE A 166 -10.47 62.87 -40.59
N VAL A 167 -9.63 63.62 -39.88
CA VAL A 167 -9.18 64.98 -40.26
C VAL A 167 -7.79 64.97 -40.94
N ALA A 168 -7.15 63.81 -41.07
CA ALA A 168 -5.93 63.66 -41.85
C ALA A 168 -6.26 63.17 -43.28
N ASP A 169 -5.84 63.94 -44.28
CA ASP A 169 -6.08 63.71 -45.71
C ASP A 169 -5.69 62.30 -46.20
N GLU A 170 -6.50 61.83 -47.16
CA GLU A 170 -6.35 60.68 -48.06
C GLU A 170 -5.09 59.81 -47.91
N THR A 171 -5.07 58.90 -46.94
CA THR A 171 -4.30 57.66 -47.03
C THR A 171 -5.02 56.51 -46.32
N ALA A 172 -5.01 55.33 -46.94
CA ALA A 172 -5.63 54.12 -46.40
C ALA A 172 -5.04 53.79 -45.01
N ILE A 173 -5.92 53.59 -44.03
CA ILE A 173 -5.56 53.17 -42.68
C ILE A 173 -4.83 51.82 -42.77
N SER A 174 -3.63 51.71 -42.18
CA SER A 174 -2.89 50.43 -42.18
C SER A 174 -3.65 49.35 -41.41
N VAL A 175 -3.49 48.09 -41.82
CA VAL A 175 -4.14 46.94 -41.15
C VAL A 175 -3.74 46.88 -39.66
N GLU A 176 -2.50 47.25 -39.30
CA GLU A 176 -2.10 47.31 -37.89
C GLU A 176 -2.87 48.37 -37.10
N THR A 177 -3.15 49.52 -37.72
CA THR A 177 -3.89 50.62 -37.08
C THR A 177 -5.36 50.23 -36.88
N PHE A 178 -5.96 49.55 -37.87
CA PHE A 178 -7.32 49.04 -37.78
C PHE A 178 -7.46 47.91 -36.73
N LEU A 179 -6.52 46.96 -36.71
CA LEU A 179 -6.47 45.91 -35.70
C LEU A 179 -6.23 46.47 -34.29
N GLY A 180 -5.39 47.51 -34.16
CA GLY A 180 -5.18 48.23 -32.91
C GLY A 180 -6.46 48.86 -32.37
N LEU A 181 -7.27 49.47 -33.26
CA LEU A 181 -8.59 50.03 -32.90
C LEU A 181 -9.58 48.94 -32.47
N ILE A 182 -9.65 47.81 -33.18
CA ILE A 182 -10.50 46.68 -32.78
C ILE A 182 -10.10 46.14 -31.41
N LEU A 183 -8.80 45.99 -31.16
CA LEU A 183 -8.29 45.53 -29.88
C LEU A 183 -8.62 46.51 -28.74
N ILE A 184 -8.53 47.82 -28.99
CA ILE A 184 -8.93 48.85 -28.03
C ILE A 184 -10.42 48.77 -27.71
N VAL A 185 -11.28 48.64 -28.73
CA VAL A 185 -12.73 48.48 -28.53
C VAL A 185 -13.04 47.20 -27.76
N ALA A 186 -12.38 46.09 -28.10
CA ALA A 186 -12.55 44.81 -27.40
C ALA A 186 -12.11 44.89 -25.93
N ILE A 187 -10.97 45.53 -25.63
CA ILE A 187 -10.48 45.74 -24.26
C ILE A 187 -11.44 46.64 -23.48
N ILE A 188 -12.00 47.69 -24.09
CA ILE A 188 -12.96 48.58 -23.44
C ILE A 188 -14.29 47.87 -23.16
N VAL A 189 -14.82 47.11 -24.12
CA VAL A 189 -16.03 46.30 -23.92
C VAL A 189 -15.81 45.25 -22.82
N TRP A 190 -14.63 44.62 -22.82
CA TRP A 190 -14.24 43.71 -21.75
C TRP A 190 -14.14 44.42 -20.40
N LEU A 191 -13.54 45.61 -20.34
CA LEU A 191 -13.43 46.40 -19.10
C LEU A 191 -14.81 46.82 -18.57
N ILE A 192 -15.73 47.25 -19.44
CA ILE A 192 -17.09 47.62 -19.06
C ILE A 192 -17.85 46.41 -18.52
N ASN A 193 -17.77 45.26 -19.20
CA ASN A 193 -18.40 44.02 -18.74
C ASN A 193 -17.75 43.48 -17.46
N PHE A 194 -16.43 43.61 -17.30
CA PHE A 194 -15.71 43.23 -16.11
C PHE A 194 -16.02 44.14 -14.92
N ILE A 195 -16.15 45.45 -15.16
CA ILE A 195 -16.57 46.42 -14.15
C ILE A 195 -18.03 46.17 -13.78
N ASP A 196 -18.95 45.95 -14.72
CA ASP A 196 -20.36 45.66 -14.43
C ASP A 196 -20.53 44.34 -13.66
N SER A 197 -19.88 43.25 -14.11
CA SER A 197 -19.94 41.93 -13.47
C SER A 197 -19.18 41.89 -12.13
N GLY A 198 -17.97 42.47 -12.09
CA GLY A 198 -17.14 42.57 -10.89
C GLY A 198 -17.77 43.45 -9.82
N ILE A 199 -18.35 44.59 -10.20
CA ILE A 199 -19.09 45.44 -9.26
C ILE A 199 -20.38 44.76 -8.81
N LYS A 200 -21.15 44.07 -9.69
CA LYS A 200 -22.32 43.28 -9.26
C LYS A 200 -21.95 42.20 -8.24
N ASN A 201 -20.82 41.50 -8.44
CA ASN A 201 -20.32 40.51 -7.48
C ASN A 201 -19.80 41.15 -6.18
N ILE A 202 -19.12 42.30 -6.25
CA ILE A 202 -18.70 43.08 -5.06
C ILE A 202 -19.92 43.67 -4.33
N ILE A 203 -21.03 43.97 -5.01
CA ILE A 203 -22.27 44.45 -4.36
C ILE A 203 -23.03 43.27 -3.74
N LYS A 204 -23.10 42.13 -4.43
CA LYS A 204 -23.82 40.93 -3.97
C LYS A 204 -23.10 40.24 -2.80
N TYR A 205 -21.77 40.29 -2.84
CA TYR A 205 -20.86 39.88 -1.75
C TYR A 205 -20.01 41.09 -1.34
N PRO A 206 -20.56 42.04 -0.58
CA PRO A 206 -19.82 43.20 -0.12
C PRO A 206 -18.59 42.74 0.65
N ILE A 207 -17.40 43.05 0.12
CA ILE A 207 -16.16 42.89 0.87
C ILE A 207 -16.17 43.83 2.09
N TRP A 208 -17.07 44.83 2.13
CA TRP A 208 -17.20 45.83 3.19
C TRP A 208 -18.66 46.31 3.37
N GLY A 209 -19.06 46.59 4.62
CA GLY A 209 -20.28 47.31 4.96
C GLY A 209 -21.43 46.46 5.53
N LYS A 210 -22.49 47.11 6.01
CA LYS A 210 -23.61 46.46 6.74
C LYS A 210 -24.36 45.38 5.95
N ALA A 211 -24.14 45.22 4.65
CA ALA A 211 -24.77 44.21 3.79
C ALA A 211 -23.97 42.88 3.72
N SER A 212 -22.68 42.88 4.07
CA SER A 212 -21.87 41.65 4.15
C SER A 212 -22.28 40.78 5.34
N LYS A 213 -22.80 41.42 6.40
CA LYS A 213 -23.26 40.76 7.63
C LYS A 213 -24.37 39.76 7.37
N GLU A 214 -25.35 40.12 6.54
CA GLU A 214 -26.46 39.22 6.22
C GLU A 214 -26.01 38.00 5.40
N VAL A 215 -24.98 38.12 4.54
CA VAL A 215 -24.42 36.99 3.77
C VAL A 215 -23.89 35.90 4.71
N TYR A 216 -22.99 36.26 5.64
CA TYR A 216 -22.41 35.29 6.58
C TYR A 216 -23.47 34.67 7.49
N LEU A 217 -24.48 35.45 7.88
CA LEU A 217 -25.64 34.98 8.63
C LEU A 217 -26.47 33.96 7.86
N ILE A 218 -26.70 34.22 6.58
CA ILE A 218 -27.42 33.33 5.68
C ILE A 218 -26.63 32.02 5.48
N ASP A 219 -25.31 32.09 5.28
CA ASP A 219 -24.45 30.91 5.12
C ASP A 219 -24.42 30.02 6.38
N ILE A 220 -24.28 30.63 7.57
CA ILE A 220 -24.40 29.91 8.86
C ILE A 220 -25.77 29.25 8.99
N LEU A 221 -26.84 29.96 8.65
CA LEU A 221 -28.20 29.41 8.75
C LEU A 221 -28.48 28.33 7.70
N TYR A 222 -27.87 28.38 6.52
CA TYR A 222 -27.91 27.28 5.56
C TYR A 222 -27.22 26.05 6.13
N GLU A 223 -26.03 26.19 6.73
CA GLU A 223 -25.32 25.09 7.37
C GLU A 223 -26.12 24.50 8.54
N VAL A 224 -26.66 25.35 9.41
CA VAL A 224 -27.55 24.93 10.50
C VAL A 224 -28.82 24.28 9.97
N LYS A 225 -29.38 24.74 8.86
CA LYS A 225 -30.55 24.11 8.20
C LYS A 225 -30.21 22.69 7.77
N TYR A 226 -29.05 22.47 7.15
CA TYR A 226 -28.57 21.12 6.80
C TYR A 226 -28.42 20.26 8.06
N MET A 227 -27.79 20.77 9.11
CA MET A 227 -27.61 20.03 10.36
C MET A 227 -28.92 19.78 11.14
N VAL A 228 -29.95 20.63 11.00
CA VAL A 228 -31.26 20.43 11.64
C VAL A 228 -32.14 19.47 10.83
N LEU A 229 -32.02 19.45 9.50
CA LEU A 229 -32.70 18.49 8.63
C LEU A 229 -32.28 17.03 8.90
N GLU A 230 -31.05 16.80 9.35
CA GLU A 230 -30.60 15.48 9.83
C GLU A 230 -31.47 14.90 10.96
N LYS A 231 -32.19 15.73 11.73
CA LYS A 231 -33.00 15.27 12.86
C LYS A 231 -34.47 15.03 12.52
N GLU A 232 -34.96 15.53 11.38
CA GLU A 232 -36.36 15.34 10.96
C GLU A 232 -36.62 13.98 10.27
N ASN A 233 -35.57 13.19 10.03
CA ASN A 233 -35.68 11.81 9.57
C ASN A 233 -34.62 10.97 10.32
N ILE A 234 -34.90 10.55 11.56
CA ILE A 234 -34.12 9.46 12.16
C ILE A 234 -34.54 8.19 11.42
N MET A 235 -34.02 8.01 10.22
CA MET A 235 -33.98 6.70 9.58
C MET A 235 -33.06 5.84 10.45
N THR A 236 -33.58 4.72 10.95
CA THR A 236 -32.79 3.74 11.69
C THR A 236 -31.58 3.34 10.82
N LYS A 237 -30.36 3.44 11.36
CA LYS A 237 -29.16 3.04 10.63
C LYS A 237 -29.20 1.54 10.36
N ARG A 238 -28.76 1.12 9.17
CA ARG A 238 -28.82 -0.28 8.75
C ARG A 238 -27.44 -0.89 8.59
N VAL A 239 -27.28 -2.12 9.07
CA VAL A 239 -26.13 -2.97 8.77
C VAL A 239 -26.56 -4.14 7.89
N LEU A 240 -25.77 -4.47 6.88
CA LEU A 240 -25.88 -5.72 6.14
C LEU A 240 -24.80 -6.69 6.59
N ILE A 241 -25.21 -7.85 7.12
CA ILE A 241 -24.31 -8.91 7.60
C ILE A 241 -24.48 -10.17 6.76
N SER A 242 -23.40 -10.59 6.09
CA SER A 242 -23.35 -11.85 5.34
C SER A 242 -21.94 -12.45 5.46
N VAL A 243 -21.78 -13.38 6.41
CA VAL A 243 -20.48 -13.97 6.75
C VAL A 243 -20.48 -15.49 6.59
N SER A 244 -19.40 -16.02 6.02
CA SER A 244 -19.08 -17.44 6.03
C SER A 244 -18.56 -17.85 7.42
N ASP A 245 -17.50 -17.19 7.89
CA ASP A 245 -16.95 -17.33 9.24
C ASP A 245 -17.81 -16.55 10.25
N LYS A 246 -18.31 -17.27 11.26
CA LYS A 246 -19.25 -16.75 12.26
C LYS A 246 -18.56 -16.37 13.57
N ALA A 247 -17.24 -16.36 13.62
CA ALA A 247 -16.49 -15.96 14.81
C ALA A 247 -16.92 -14.56 15.28
N GLY A 248 -17.43 -14.46 16.51
CA GLY A 248 -17.82 -13.19 17.16
C GLY A 248 -19.02 -12.47 16.56
N ILE A 249 -19.71 -13.03 15.56
CA ILE A 249 -20.75 -12.28 14.83
C ILE A 249 -22.03 -12.08 15.64
N VAL A 250 -22.35 -13.02 16.52
CA VAL A 250 -23.55 -12.95 17.37
C VAL A 250 -23.40 -11.81 18.37
N GLU A 251 -22.26 -11.75 19.06
CA GLU A 251 -21.94 -10.71 20.02
C GLU A 251 -21.93 -9.34 19.35
N PHE A 252 -21.29 -9.25 18.17
CA PHE A 252 -21.25 -8.02 17.39
C PHE A 252 -22.64 -7.53 17.00
N ALA A 253 -23.50 -8.43 16.50
CA ALA A 253 -24.87 -8.10 16.10
C ALA A 253 -25.76 -7.70 17.29
N GLN A 254 -25.59 -8.34 18.45
CA GLN A 254 -26.30 -7.98 19.67
C GLN A 254 -25.95 -6.55 20.13
N GLU A 255 -24.67 -6.18 20.11
CA GLU A 255 -24.25 -4.81 20.45
C GLU A 255 -24.81 -3.78 19.45
N LEU A 256 -24.82 -4.08 18.16
CA LEU A 256 -25.44 -3.20 17.15
C LEU A 256 -26.95 -3.01 17.41
N LYS A 257 -27.69 -4.06 17.76
CA LYS A 257 -29.12 -3.93 18.12
C LYS A 257 -29.30 -3.06 19.36
N LYS A 258 -28.43 -3.17 20.38
CA LYS A 258 -28.47 -2.28 21.57
C LYS A 258 -28.24 -0.82 21.19
N LEU A 259 -27.41 -0.56 20.18
CA LEU A 259 -27.18 0.78 19.62
C LEU A 259 -28.31 1.25 18.68
N GLY A 260 -29.36 0.46 18.48
CA GLY A 260 -30.53 0.84 17.69
C GLY A 260 -30.36 0.66 16.18
N TRP A 261 -29.51 -0.27 15.75
CA TRP A 261 -29.31 -0.57 14.32
C TRP A 261 -30.24 -1.68 13.82
N ASP A 262 -30.74 -1.52 12.60
CA ASP A 262 -31.45 -2.59 11.89
C ASP A 262 -30.45 -3.52 11.21
N ILE A 263 -30.68 -4.82 11.32
CA ILE A 263 -29.77 -5.85 10.78
C ILE A 263 -30.42 -6.54 9.60
N ILE A 264 -29.84 -6.37 8.41
CA ILE A 264 -30.18 -7.11 7.20
C ILE A 264 -29.26 -8.32 7.12
N SER A 265 -29.81 -9.52 6.92
CA SER A 265 -28.99 -10.73 6.76
C SER A 265 -29.64 -11.76 5.83
N THR A 266 -28.87 -12.79 5.46
CA THR A 266 -29.29 -13.87 4.56
C THR A 266 -28.66 -15.21 4.93
N GLY A 267 -29.26 -16.30 4.44
CA GLY A 267 -28.73 -17.66 4.52
C GLY A 267 -28.30 -18.09 5.92
N GLY A 268 -27.17 -18.79 6.00
CA GLY A 268 -26.64 -19.32 7.26
C GLY A 268 -26.25 -18.26 8.29
N THR A 269 -25.98 -17.02 7.88
CA THR A 269 -25.76 -15.91 8.84
C THR A 269 -27.06 -15.55 9.55
N LYS A 270 -28.14 -15.36 8.78
CA LYS A 270 -29.46 -15.04 9.32
C LYS A 270 -29.92 -16.10 10.32
N ILE A 271 -29.79 -17.39 9.96
CA ILE A 271 -30.15 -18.52 10.84
C ILE A 271 -29.38 -18.46 12.16
N ALA A 272 -28.07 -18.18 12.12
CA ALA A 272 -27.24 -18.10 13.32
C ALA A 272 -27.68 -16.93 14.23
N LEU A 273 -28.00 -15.78 13.65
CA LEU A 273 -28.46 -14.60 14.37
C LEU A 273 -29.87 -14.80 14.97
N ASP A 274 -30.81 -15.34 14.19
CA ASP A 274 -32.17 -15.63 14.63
C ASP A 274 -32.18 -16.64 15.81
N ASN A 275 -31.36 -17.70 15.72
CA ASN A 275 -31.20 -18.68 16.80
C ASN A 275 -30.64 -18.08 18.10
N ALA A 276 -29.86 -16.99 17.98
CA ALA A 276 -29.33 -16.24 19.10
C ALA A 276 -30.29 -15.14 19.61
N GLY A 277 -31.52 -15.08 19.08
CA GLY A 277 -32.54 -14.10 19.44
C GLY A 277 -32.27 -12.69 18.89
N VAL A 278 -31.40 -12.55 17.89
CA VAL A 278 -31.14 -11.28 17.22
C VAL A 278 -32.14 -11.11 16.08
N GLU A 279 -33.02 -10.12 16.19
CA GLU A 279 -33.99 -9.82 15.14
C GLU A 279 -33.31 -9.29 13.87
N THR A 280 -33.58 -9.96 12.74
CA THR A 280 -33.02 -9.64 11.42
C THR A 280 -34.11 -9.41 10.38
N ILE A 281 -33.81 -8.52 9.42
CA ILE A 281 -34.57 -8.30 8.18
C ILE A 281 -33.99 -9.25 7.12
N ALA A 282 -34.83 -10.04 6.46
CA ALA A 282 -34.34 -10.91 5.40
C ALA A 282 -33.96 -10.07 4.17
N ILE A 283 -32.91 -10.48 3.46
CA ILE A 283 -32.48 -9.77 2.25
C ILE A 283 -33.58 -9.72 1.17
N ASP A 284 -34.38 -10.78 1.05
CA ASP A 284 -35.49 -10.88 0.10
C ASP A 284 -36.62 -9.88 0.41
N ASP A 285 -36.78 -9.48 1.68
CA ASP A 285 -37.72 -8.42 2.08
C ASP A 285 -37.24 -7.04 1.64
N VAL A 286 -35.91 -6.84 1.57
CA VAL A 286 -35.29 -5.58 1.11
C VAL A 286 -35.29 -5.50 -0.41
N THR A 287 -35.03 -6.61 -1.10
CA THR A 287 -34.96 -6.65 -2.56
C THR A 287 -36.32 -6.81 -3.21
N GLY A 288 -37.28 -7.45 -2.54
CA GLY A 288 -38.54 -7.91 -3.14
C GLY A 288 -38.33 -9.04 -4.14
N PHE A 289 -37.17 -9.72 -4.11
CA PHE A 289 -36.77 -10.74 -5.08
C PHE A 289 -36.31 -12.00 -4.34
N PRO A 290 -36.84 -13.19 -4.69
CA PRO A 290 -36.54 -14.43 -3.97
C PRO A 290 -35.13 -14.94 -4.27
N GLU A 291 -34.58 -15.73 -3.33
CA GLU A 291 -33.37 -16.52 -3.59
C GLU A 291 -33.55 -17.48 -4.79
N MET A 292 -32.61 -17.45 -5.74
CA MET A 292 -32.62 -18.29 -6.95
C MET A 292 -31.21 -18.64 -7.43
N MET A 293 -31.09 -19.64 -8.32
CA MET A 293 -29.80 -20.16 -8.82
C MET A 293 -28.86 -20.53 -7.67
N ASP A 294 -29.41 -21.24 -6.67
CA ASP A 294 -28.71 -21.67 -5.46
C ASP A 294 -28.02 -20.53 -4.70
N GLY A 295 -28.62 -19.33 -4.74
CA GLY A 295 -28.15 -18.16 -3.99
C GLY A 295 -27.11 -17.30 -4.70
N ARG A 296 -26.72 -17.64 -5.95
CA ARG A 296 -25.66 -16.95 -6.71
C ARG A 296 -25.91 -15.46 -6.98
N VAL A 297 -27.17 -15.02 -7.02
CA VAL A 297 -27.55 -13.67 -7.45
C VAL A 297 -28.26 -12.83 -6.39
N LYS A 298 -28.44 -13.35 -5.17
CA LYS A 298 -29.37 -12.78 -4.18
C LYS A 298 -29.02 -11.36 -3.70
N THR A 299 -27.74 -11.01 -3.67
CA THR A 299 -27.29 -9.66 -3.23
C THR A 299 -27.03 -8.70 -4.39
N LEU A 300 -27.05 -9.19 -5.64
CA LEU A 300 -26.74 -8.43 -6.85
C LEU A 300 -27.96 -7.61 -7.30
N HIS A 301 -28.46 -6.76 -6.40
CA HIS A 301 -29.70 -6.02 -6.59
C HIS A 301 -29.51 -4.51 -6.38
N PRO A 302 -30.18 -3.64 -7.18
CA PRO A 302 -30.10 -2.18 -7.02
C PRO A 302 -30.49 -1.67 -5.63
N ASN A 303 -31.44 -2.32 -4.93
CA ASN A 303 -31.79 -1.91 -3.56
C ASN A 303 -30.64 -2.10 -2.57
N ILE A 304 -29.76 -3.07 -2.81
CA ILE A 304 -28.56 -3.29 -1.99
C ILE A 304 -27.45 -2.35 -2.44
N HIS A 305 -27.07 -2.41 -3.71
CA HIS A 305 -25.95 -1.63 -4.22
C HIS A 305 -26.22 -0.12 -4.25
N GLY A 306 -27.46 0.29 -4.52
CA GLY A 306 -27.90 1.68 -4.44
C GLY A 306 -27.85 2.20 -3.01
N GLY A 307 -28.29 1.39 -2.03
CA GLY A 307 -28.19 1.74 -0.60
C GLY A 307 -26.74 1.90 -0.12
N LEU A 308 -25.81 1.14 -0.71
CA LEU A 308 -24.37 1.23 -0.42
C LEU A 308 -23.65 2.34 -1.17
N LEU A 309 -24.03 2.61 -2.43
CA LEU A 309 -23.30 3.53 -3.33
C LEU A 309 -23.88 4.94 -3.37
N ALA A 310 -25.06 5.17 -2.80
CA ALA A 310 -25.63 6.50 -2.70
C ALA A 310 -24.71 7.40 -1.87
N ARG A 311 -24.19 8.45 -2.50
CA ARG A 311 -23.39 9.48 -1.84
C ARG A 311 -24.31 10.34 -0.99
N ARG A 312 -23.99 10.45 0.29
CA ARG A 312 -24.83 11.19 1.25
C ARG A 312 -24.58 12.69 1.24
N ASP A 313 -23.51 13.12 0.58
CA ASP A 313 -23.15 14.52 0.37
C ASP A 313 -23.69 15.11 -0.95
N LEU A 314 -24.49 14.35 -1.69
CA LEU A 314 -25.12 14.78 -2.94
C LEU A 314 -26.63 14.62 -2.88
N ASP A 315 -27.36 15.74 -2.86
CA ASP A 315 -28.84 15.77 -2.83
C ASP A 315 -29.45 14.92 -3.95
N SER A 316 -28.87 14.95 -5.16
CA SER A 316 -29.36 14.18 -6.30
C SER A 316 -29.31 12.65 -6.10
N HIS A 317 -28.34 12.14 -5.32
CA HIS A 317 -28.27 10.72 -4.99
C HIS A 317 -29.32 10.34 -3.94
N LEU A 318 -29.54 11.20 -2.94
CA LEU A 318 -30.54 11.00 -1.90
C LEU A 318 -31.96 11.07 -2.45
N GLU A 319 -32.22 12.02 -3.36
CA GLU A 319 -33.49 12.11 -4.10
C GLU A 319 -33.72 10.87 -4.95
N ALA A 320 -32.71 10.43 -5.73
CA ALA A 320 -32.83 9.22 -6.53
C ALA A 320 -33.09 7.97 -5.67
N ALA A 321 -32.42 7.83 -4.53
CA ALA A 321 -32.65 6.74 -3.59
C ALA A 321 -34.10 6.77 -3.06
N LYS A 322 -34.58 7.94 -2.63
CA LYS A 322 -35.95 8.13 -2.15
C LYS A 322 -36.99 7.82 -3.22
N ASP A 323 -36.83 8.34 -4.43
CA ASP A 323 -37.77 8.16 -5.54
C ASP A 323 -37.89 6.71 -5.97
N ASN A 324 -36.80 5.94 -5.86
CA ASN A 324 -36.75 4.52 -6.16
C ASN A 324 -36.98 3.63 -4.92
N LYS A 325 -37.34 4.21 -3.76
CA LYS A 325 -37.57 3.49 -2.50
C LYS A 325 -36.37 2.64 -2.06
N ILE A 326 -35.17 3.11 -2.34
CA ILE A 326 -33.91 2.49 -1.92
C ILE A 326 -33.55 3.05 -0.55
N GLU A 327 -33.53 2.19 0.46
CA GLU A 327 -33.06 2.54 1.78
C GLU A 327 -31.52 2.49 1.85
N LEU A 328 -30.94 3.41 2.63
CA LEU A 328 -29.49 3.49 2.79
C LEU A 328 -28.97 2.37 3.70
N ILE A 329 -27.73 1.94 3.44
CA ILE A 329 -27.01 0.98 4.29
C ILE A 329 -25.74 1.67 4.80
N ASP A 330 -25.53 1.62 6.11
CA ASP A 330 -24.48 2.38 6.82
C ASP A 330 -23.26 1.55 7.18
N LEU A 331 -23.45 0.24 7.34
CA LEU A 331 -22.39 -0.71 7.67
C LEU A 331 -22.57 -2.00 6.84
N VAL A 332 -21.47 -2.54 6.34
CA VAL A 332 -21.42 -3.87 5.71
C VAL A 332 -20.43 -4.73 6.44
N VAL A 333 -20.84 -5.93 6.84
CA VAL A 333 -19.98 -6.95 7.43
C VAL A 333 -20.04 -8.22 6.59
N VAL A 334 -18.98 -8.47 5.85
CA VAL A 334 -18.89 -9.59 4.91
C VAL A 334 -17.50 -10.19 4.97
N ASN A 335 -17.38 -11.46 5.31
CA ASN A 335 -16.20 -12.27 4.99
C ASN A 335 -16.57 -13.27 3.89
N LEU A 336 -15.64 -13.47 2.96
CA LEU A 336 -15.90 -14.20 1.72
C LEU A 336 -16.01 -15.71 1.96
N TYR A 337 -16.55 -16.42 0.96
CA TYR A 337 -16.51 -17.87 0.96
C TYR A 337 -15.06 -18.36 1.02
N PRO A 338 -14.78 -19.46 1.72
CA PRO A 338 -13.43 -19.88 2.05
C PRO A 338 -12.81 -20.61 0.84
N PHE A 339 -12.62 -19.90 -0.28
CA PHE A 339 -12.10 -20.45 -1.53
C PHE A 339 -10.70 -21.04 -1.32
N LYS A 340 -9.84 -20.31 -0.60
CA LYS A 340 -8.52 -20.78 -0.16
C LYS A 340 -8.60 -22.12 0.57
N GLU A 341 -9.44 -22.21 1.60
CA GLU A 341 -9.60 -23.43 2.40
C GLU A 341 -10.25 -24.55 1.58
N THR A 342 -11.05 -24.22 0.57
CA THR A 342 -11.70 -25.18 -0.32
C THR A 342 -10.68 -25.83 -1.24
N ILE A 343 -9.83 -25.05 -1.91
CA ILE A 343 -8.81 -25.58 -2.84
C ILE A 343 -7.65 -26.29 -2.13
N LEU A 344 -7.51 -26.10 -0.81
CA LEU A 344 -6.53 -26.82 0.03
C LEU A 344 -7.04 -28.19 0.50
N LYS A 345 -8.32 -28.54 0.29
CA LYS A 345 -8.83 -29.88 0.65
C LYS A 345 -8.29 -30.93 -0.33
N PRO A 346 -7.80 -32.10 0.14
CA PRO A 346 -7.23 -33.13 -0.73
C PRO A 346 -8.15 -33.62 -1.85
N ASP A 347 -9.45 -33.71 -1.58
CA ASP A 347 -10.45 -34.31 -2.49
C ASP A 347 -11.33 -33.26 -3.20
N VAL A 348 -10.89 -32.00 -3.26
CA VAL A 348 -11.67 -30.93 -3.91
C VAL A 348 -11.76 -31.16 -5.42
N THR A 349 -12.98 -31.18 -5.96
CA THR A 349 -13.17 -31.23 -7.42
C THR A 349 -13.14 -29.82 -8.02
N TYR A 350 -12.92 -29.73 -9.33
CA TYR A 350 -13.06 -28.47 -10.06
C TYR A 350 -14.45 -27.85 -9.88
N ALA A 351 -15.51 -28.68 -9.86
CA ALA A 351 -16.87 -28.21 -9.63
C ALA A 351 -17.04 -27.61 -8.22
N ASP A 352 -16.46 -28.24 -7.20
CA ASP A 352 -16.49 -27.73 -5.83
C ASP A 352 -15.78 -26.38 -5.71
N ALA A 353 -14.61 -26.25 -6.35
CA ALA A 353 -13.87 -24.98 -6.38
C ALA A 353 -14.70 -23.88 -7.06
N VAL A 354 -15.28 -24.16 -8.24
CA VAL A 354 -16.10 -23.21 -9.00
C VAL A 354 -17.34 -22.76 -8.22
N GLU A 355 -17.99 -23.65 -7.47
CA GLU A 355 -19.16 -23.29 -6.65
C GLU A 355 -18.79 -22.39 -5.46
N ASN A 356 -17.55 -22.47 -4.97
CA ASN A 356 -17.08 -21.64 -3.85
C ASN A 356 -16.54 -20.26 -4.28
N ILE A 357 -16.71 -19.88 -5.55
CA ILE A 357 -16.39 -18.53 -6.04
C ILE A 357 -17.55 -17.59 -5.70
N ASP A 358 -17.33 -16.69 -4.75
CA ASP A 358 -18.29 -15.71 -4.29
C ASP A 358 -18.34 -14.51 -5.24
N ILE A 359 -19.52 -14.21 -5.76
CA ILE A 359 -19.78 -13.03 -6.59
C ILE A 359 -20.38 -11.90 -5.74
N GLY A 360 -21.35 -12.24 -4.88
CA GLY A 360 -22.11 -11.26 -4.10
C GLY A 360 -21.26 -10.58 -3.04
N GLY A 361 -20.44 -11.33 -2.32
CA GLY A 361 -19.55 -10.83 -1.27
C GLY A 361 -18.58 -9.76 -1.77
N PRO A 362 -17.73 -10.04 -2.79
CA PRO A 362 -16.81 -9.05 -3.33
C PRO A 362 -17.53 -7.82 -3.91
N SER A 363 -18.69 -8.00 -4.57
CA SER A 363 -19.48 -6.89 -5.09
C SER A 363 -19.99 -5.95 -3.98
N MET A 364 -20.52 -6.49 -2.88
CA MET A 364 -20.97 -5.70 -1.73
C MET A 364 -19.80 -4.99 -1.05
N LEU A 365 -18.71 -5.72 -0.78
CA LEU A 365 -17.49 -5.20 -0.19
C LEU A 365 -16.91 -4.03 -1.00
N ARG A 366 -16.77 -4.19 -2.32
CA ARG A 366 -16.29 -3.14 -3.22
C ARG A 366 -17.23 -1.94 -3.27
N SER A 367 -18.53 -2.16 -3.21
CA SER A 367 -19.53 -1.08 -3.19
C SER A 367 -19.41 -0.23 -1.92
N ALA A 368 -19.35 -0.88 -0.76
CA ALA A 368 -19.19 -0.22 0.54
C ALA A 368 -17.83 0.49 0.64
N ALA A 369 -16.73 -0.18 0.27
CA ALA A 369 -15.39 0.40 0.32
C ALA A 369 -15.22 1.59 -0.64
N LYS A 370 -15.86 1.56 -1.82
CA LYS A 370 -15.88 2.71 -2.74
C LYS A 370 -16.56 3.93 -2.10
N ASN A 371 -17.62 3.72 -1.34
CA ASN A 371 -18.39 4.78 -0.68
C ASN A 371 -18.02 4.97 0.81
N HIS A 372 -16.76 4.71 1.18
CA HIS A 372 -16.28 4.79 2.56
C HIS A 372 -16.38 6.18 3.21
N ALA A 373 -16.63 7.24 2.43
CA ALA A 373 -16.98 8.54 2.97
C ALA A 373 -18.20 8.44 3.91
N SER A 374 -19.11 7.53 3.61
CA SER A 374 -20.39 7.35 4.29
C SER A 374 -20.57 5.93 4.87
N VAL A 375 -20.09 4.89 4.19
CA VAL A 375 -20.34 3.49 4.58
C VAL A 375 -19.14 2.90 5.33
N THR A 376 -19.38 2.28 6.48
CA THR A 376 -18.36 1.46 7.15
C THR A 376 -18.37 0.06 6.56
N VAL A 377 -17.20 -0.53 6.33
CA VAL A 377 -17.09 -1.88 5.76
C VAL A 377 -16.16 -2.73 6.62
N VAL A 378 -16.52 -3.97 6.90
CA VAL A 378 -15.74 -4.88 7.74
C VAL A 378 -15.66 -6.24 7.06
N VAL A 379 -14.44 -6.76 6.94
CA VAL A 379 -14.14 -8.04 6.30
C VAL A 379 -13.52 -9.07 7.24
N ASP A 380 -13.18 -8.65 8.46
CA ASP A 380 -12.41 -9.44 9.42
C ASP A 380 -12.98 -9.22 10.84
N PRO A 381 -13.30 -10.29 11.57
CA PRO A 381 -13.75 -10.20 12.96
C PRO A 381 -12.82 -9.42 13.89
N ALA A 382 -11.52 -9.36 13.60
CA ALA A 382 -10.56 -8.60 14.40
C ALA A 382 -10.86 -7.08 14.44
N ASP A 383 -11.62 -6.55 13.49
CA ASP A 383 -11.99 -5.13 13.46
C ASP A 383 -13.32 -4.83 14.20
N TYR A 384 -14.05 -5.85 14.69
CA TYR A 384 -15.35 -5.69 15.35
C TYR A 384 -15.29 -4.76 16.56
N ALA A 385 -14.32 -4.97 17.45
CA ALA A 385 -14.18 -4.18 18.67
C ALA A 385 -13.98 -2.69 18.35
N VAL A 386 -13.04 -2.37 17.45
CA VAL A 386 -12.75 -0.97 17.06
C VAL A 386 -13.99 -0.28 16.49
N VAL A 387 -14.77 -0.99 15.67
CA VAL A 387 -16.00 -0.42 15.09
C VAL A 387 -17.05 -0.20 16.18
N LEU A 388 -17.29 -1.18 17.05
CA LEU A 388 -18.27 -1.04 18.14
C LEU A 388 -17.89 0.08 19.10
N ASP A 389 -16.61 0.21 19.45
CA ASP A 389 -16.12 1.26 20.35
C ASP A 389 -16.40 2.66 19.78
N GLU A 390 -16.12 2.88 18.49
CA GLU A 390 -16.42 4.16 17.84
C GLU A 390 -17.94 4.41 17.74
N LEU A 391 -18.72 3.39 17.37
CA LEU A 391 -20.18 3.50 17.28
C LEU A 391 -20.83 3.79 18.64
N ALA A 392 -20.36 3.16 19.71
CA ALA A 392 -20.87 3.38 21.06
C ALA A 392 -20.50 4.78 21.59
N ALA A 393 -19.29 5.26 21.28
CA ALA A 393 -18.82 6.56 21.73
C ALA A 393 -19.45 7.74 20.95
N ASN A 394 -19.57 7.61 19.63
CA ASN A 394 -19.87 8.73 18.74
C ASN A 394 -21.16 8.56 17.92
N GLY A 395 -21.79 7.38 17.93
CA GLY A 395 -22.93 7.04 17.07
C GLY A 395 -22.57 6.77 15.60
N GLU A 396 -21.30 6.94 15.23
CA GLU A 396 -20.73 6.69 13.91
C GLU A 396 -19.22 6.41 13.98
N THR A 397 -18.66 5.83 12.93
CA THR A 397 -17.20 5.65 12.82
C THR A 397 -16.52 6.94 12.38
N SER A 398 -15.21 7.04 12.60
CA SER A 398 -14.39 8.11 12.03
C SER A 398 -14.16 7.91 10.53
N TYR A 399 -13.90 8.99 9.80
CA TYR A 399 -13.56 8.90 8.38
C TYR A 399 -12.27 8.10 8.17
N GLU A 400 -11.28 8.30 9.04
CA GLU A 400 -10.00 7.61 9.06
C GLU A 400 -10.18 6.10 9.22
N THR A 401 -11.04 5.67 10.14
CA THR A 401 -11.38 4.25 10.33
C THR A 401 -12.03 3.67 9.08
N ARG A 402 -13.02 4.36 8.47
CA ARG A 402 -13.63 3.89 7.22
C ARG A 402 -12.63 3.81 6.07
N GLN A 403 -11.72 4.77 5.96
CA GLN A 403 -10.68 4.76 4.93
C GLN A 403 -9.70 3.58 5.13
N ARG A 404 -9.26 3.32 6.36
CA ARG A 404 -8.40 2.17 6.70
C ARG A 404 -9.08 0.84 6.34
N LEU A 405 -10.35 0.70 6.70
CA LEU A 405 -11.14 -0.50 6.44
C LEU A 405 -11.40 -0.69 4.94
N ALA A 406 -11.69 0.37 4.19
CA ALA A 406 -11.83 0.33 2.74
C ALA A 406 -10.53 -0.14 2.06
N ALA A 407 -9.38 0.35 2.50
CA ALA A 407 -8.08 -0.12 2.02
C ALA A 407 -7.86 -1.62 2.33
N LYS A 408 -8.28 -2.09 3.51
CA LYS A 408 -8.24 -3.52 3.87
C LYS A 408 -9.12 -4.37 2.96
N VAL A 409 -10.32 -3.90 2.64
CA VAL A 409 -11.24 -4.58 1.71
C VAL A 409 -10.66 -4.74 0.31
N PHE A 410 -10.06 -3.68 -0.25
CA PHE A 410 -9.46 -3.80 -1.58
C PHE A 410 -8.26 -4.75 -1.60
N ARG A 411 -7.44 -4.80 -0.54
CA ARG A 411 -6.40 -5.83 -0.41
C ARG A 411 -7.00 -7.24 -0.32
N HIS A 412 -8.04 -7.43 0.49
CA HIS A 412 -8.70 -8.73 0.66
C HIS A 412 -9.31 -9.24 -0.66
N THR A 413 -10.05 -8.40 -1.39
CA THR A 413 -10.65 -8.81 -2.66
C THR A 413 -9.61 -8.99 -3.78
N ALA A 414 -8.49 -8.25 -3.76
CA ALA A 414 -7.39 -8.49 -4.68
C ALA A 414 -6.69 -9.84 -4.41
N ALA A 415 -6.46 -10.17 -3.14
CA ALA A 415 -5.92 -11.45 -2.72
C ALA A 415 -6.84 -12.62 -3.13
N TYR A 416 -8.14 -12.46 -2.93
CA TYR A 416 -9.17 -13.44 -3.31
C TYR A 416 -9.16 -13.72 -4.82
N ASP A 417 -9.24 -12.67 -5.65
CA ASP A 417 -9.22 -12.81 -7.12
C ASP A 417 -7.89 -13.41 -7.62
N ALA A 418 -6.76 -13.07 -6.99
CA ALA A 418 -5.46 -13.62 -7.35
C ALA A 418 -5.35 -15.13 -7.07
N LEU A 419 -5.95 -15.62 -5.98
CA LEU A 419 -6.01 -17.07 -5.69
C LEU A 419 -6.91 -17.81 -6.69
N ILE A 420 -8.03 -17.21 -7.09
CA ILE A 420 -8.87 -17.75 -8.16
C ILE A 420 -8.08 -17.80 -9.47
N ALA A 421 -7.40 -16.72 -9.84
CA ALA A 421 -6.57 -16.67 -11.04
C ALA A 421 -5.46 -17.74 -11.02
N GLU A 422 -4.70 -17.87 -9.92
CA GLU A 422 -3.68 -18.92 -9.74
C GLU A 422 -4.27 -20.33 -9.96
N TYR A 423 -5.45 -20.61 -9.38
CA TYR A 423 -6.13 -21.88 -9.55
C TYR A 423 -6.51 -22.15 -11.02
N PHE A 424 -7.17 -21.22 -11.70
CA PHE A 424 -7.58 -21.41 -13.10
C PHE A 424 -6.40 -21.50 -14.08
N THR A 425 -5.35 -20.69 -13.87
CA THR A 425 -4.10 -20.76 -14.64
C THR A 425 -3.46 -22.14 -14.52
N ALA A 426 -3.45 -22.73 -13.32
CA ALA A 426 -2.96 -24.08 -13.11
C ALA A 426 -3.83 -25.13 -13.82
N GLN A 427 -5.16 -25.01 -13.78
CA GLN A 427 -6.08 -25.96 -14.43
C GLN A 427 -5.91 -26.02 -15.96
N VAL A 428 -5.55 -24.91 -16.60
CA VAL A 428 -5.28 -24.88 -18.05
C VAL A 428 -3.83 -25.22 -18.41
N GLY A 429 -2.97 -25.51 -17.42
CA GLY A 429 -1.57 -25.87 -17.61
C GLY A 429 -0.69 -24.70 -18.09
N GLU A 430 -1.11 -23.47 -17.86
CA GLU A 430 -0.35 -22.29 -18.28
C GLU A 430 0.75 -21.97 -17.24
N SER A 431 2.02 -22.21 -17.61
CA SER A 431 3.17 -22.02 -16.73
C SER A 431 3.79 -20.62 -16.77
N LYS A 432 3.44 -19.81 -17.79
CA LYS A 432 4.01 -18.47 -18.03
C LYS A 432 2.89 -17.50 -18.42
N PRO A 433 1.98 -17.18 -17.49
CA PRO A 433 0.89 -16.25 -17.78
C PRO A 433 1.44 -14.86 -18.15
N GLU A 434 0.70 -14.13 -18.96
CA GLU A 434 1.06 -12.77 -19.38
C GLU A 434 1.02 -11.75 -18.24
N LYS A 435 0.33 -12.10 -17.15
CA LYS A 435 0.29 -11.34 -15.89
C LYS A 435 0.62 -12.25 -14.72
N LEU A 436 1.58 -11.81 -13.92
CA LEU A 436 1.93 -12.45 -12.66
C LEU A 436 1.23 -11.74 -11.49
N THR A 437 0.32 -12.43 -10.82
CA THR A 437 -0.36 -11.97 -9.61
C THR A 437 0.09 -12.81 -8.43
N LEU A 438 0.82 -12.22 -7.49
CA LEU A 438 1.29 -12.90 -6.28
C LEU A 438 0.55 -12.37 -5.05
N THR A 439 0.15 -13.28 -4.16
CA THR A 439 -0.56 -12.96 -2.92
C THR A 439 0.19 -13.51 -1.71
N TYR A 440 0.44 -12.64 -0.74
CA TYR A 440 1.10 -12.97 0.50
C TYR A 440 0.41 -12.31 1.70
N ASP A 441 0.44 -13.00 2.83
CA ASP A 441 -0.07 -12.55 4.12
C ASP A 441 1.09 -12.10 5.02
N LEU A 442 0.95 -10.98 5.73
CA LEU A 442 1.97 -10.53 6.69
C LEU A 442 2.07 -11.55 7.83
N LYS A 443 3.24 -12.19 7.96
CA LYS A 443 3.50 -13.21 8.98
C LYS A 443 4.06 -12.59 10.25
N GLN A 444 5.05 -11.72 10.10
CA GLN A 444 5.74 -11.09 11.22
C GLN A 444 6.31 -9.73 10.78
N PRO A 445 6.02 -8.63 11.49
CA PRO A 445 6.78 -7.41 11.31
C PRO A 445 8.24 -7.62 11.77
N MET A 446 9.21 -7.05 11.06
CA MET A 446 10.62 -7.21 11.43
C MET A 446 11.12 -5.98 12.19
N ARG A 447 12.06 -6.22 13.11
CA ARG A 447 12.73 -5.12 13.84
C ARG A 447 13.50 -4.19 12.90
N TYR A 448 14.07 -4.76 11.83
CA TYR A 448 14.81 -4.13 10.76
C TYR A 448 15.10 -5.19 9.67
N GLY A 449 15.57 -4.75 8.50
CA GLY A 449 16.00 -5.60 7.38
C GLY A 449 17.37 -6.22 7.59
N GLU A 450 18.21 -6.25 6.56
CA GLU A 450 19.59 -6.75 6.71
C GLU A 450 20.40 -5.88 7.68
N ASN A 451 20.11 -4.57 7.69
CA ASN A 451 20.77 -3.57 8.51
C ASN A 451 19.76 -2.76 9.33
N PRO A 452 20.13 -2.24 10.52
CA PRO A 452 19.21 -1.54 11.42
C PRO A 452 18.45 -0.33 10.86
N GLN A 453 19.01 0.33 9.84
CA GLN A 453 18.40 1.49 9.17
C GLN A 453 17.37 1.13 8.08
N GLN A 454 17.14 -0.16 7.83
CA GLN A 454 16.21 -0.65 6.82
C GLN A 454 14.97 -1.19 7.52
N ASP A 455 13.79 -0.73 7.16
CA ASP A 455 12.54 -1.35 7.60
C ASP A 455 12.29 -2.63 6.80
N ALA A 456 11.69 -3.64 7.44
CA ALA A 456 11.36 -4.89 6.79
C ALA A 456 10.18 -5.58 7.45
N ASP A 457 9.57 -6.50 6.71
CA ASP A 457 8.49 -7.35 7.14
C ASP A 457 8.67 -8.73 6.50
N PHE A 458 8.17 -9.78 7.16
CA PHE A 458 8.14 -11.12 6.62
C PHE A 458 6.72 -11.53 6.25
N TYR A 459 6.59 -11.99 5.02
CA TYR A 459 5.35 -12.37 4.40
C TYR A 459 5.35 -13.88 4.11
N GLN A 460 4.22 -14.54 4.34
CA GLN A 460 3.98 -15.94 4.01
C GLN A 460 3.09 -16.03 2.77
N LYS A 461 3.36 -16.98 1.88
CA LYS A 461 2.50 -17.23 0.70
C LYS A 461 1.08 -17.54 1.18
N ALA A 462 0.08 -16.99 0.48
CA ALA A 462 -1.32 -17.20 0.85
C ALA A 462 -1.73 -18.68 0.84
N LEU A 463 -1.15 -19.49 -0.07
CA LEU A 463 -1.17 -20.95 0.01
C LEU A 463 0.13 -21.42 0.66
N PRO A 464 0.10 -21.88 1.93
CA PRO A 464 1.33 -22.23 2.65
C PRO A 464 2.08 -23.41 2.02
N THR A 465 3.40 -23.34 2.07
CA THR A 465 4.30 -24.47 1.81
C THR A 465 4.71 -25.08 3.15
N ASP A 466 4.35 -26.34 3.42
CA ASP A 466 4.57 -26.98 4.73
C ASP A 466 6.06 -27.11 5.07
N TYR A 467 6.88 -27.55 4.12
CA TYR A 467 8.33 -27.57 4.25
C TYR A 467 8.93 -26.19 3.92
N SER A 468 8.78 -25.23 4.84
CA SER A 468 9.35 -23.88 4.70
C SER A 468 9.61 -23.22 6.05
N ILE A 469 10.49 -22.20 6.06
CA ILE A 469 10.72 -21.38 7.26
C ILE A 469 9.45 -20.66 7.74
N ALA A 470 8.51 -20.34 6.84
CA ALA A 470 7.25 -19.69 7.18
C ALA A 470 6.29 -20.59 7.97
N SER A 471 6.42 -21.90 7.79
CA SER A 471 5.60 -22.94 8.45
C SER A 471 6.28 -23.57 9.66
N ALA A 472 7.56 -23.23 9.93
CA ALA A 472 8.30 -23.74 11.07
C ALA A 472 7.69 -23.27 12.40
N LYS A 473 7.55 -24.19 13.36
CA LYS A 473 7.05 -23.90 14.71
C LYS A 473 8.20 -23.50 15.62
N GLN A 474 8.18 -22.27 16.12
CA GLN A 474 9.16 -21.81 17.10
C GLN A 474 8.83 -22.33 18.51
N LEU A 475 9.75 -23.10 19.08
CA LEU A 475 9.63 -23.73 20.41
C LEU A 475 10.33 -22.93 21.52
N ASN A 476 11.32 -22.10 21.17
CA ASN A 476 12.06 -21.25 22.11
C ASN A 476 12.65 -20.03 21.40
N GLY A 477 13.15 -19.05 22.16
CA GLY A 477 13.95 -17.95 21.65
C GLY A 477 13.15 -16.68 21.34
N LYS A 478 13.87 -15.66 20.89
CA LYS A 478 13.27 -14.39 20.44
C LYS A 478 12.67 -14.53 19.05
N GLU A 479 11.84 -13.57 18.65
CA GLU A 479 11.43 -13.40 17.26
C GLU A 479 12.64 -13.44 16.29
N LEU A 480 12.40 -14.03 15.12
CA LEU A 480 13.39 -14.17 14.06
C LEU A 480 13.67 -12.80 13.45
N SER A 481 14.94 -12.51 13.16
CA SER A 481 15.34 -11.33 12.37
C SER A 481 15.31 -11.62 10.88
N PHE A 482 15.41 -10.59 10.05
CA PHE A 482 15.49 -10.72 8.59
C PHE A 482 16.60 -11.69 8.14
N ASN A 483 17.83 -11.52 8.67
CA ASN A 483 18.94 -12.40 8.35
C ASN A 483 18.74 -13.82 8.89
N ASN A 484 18.08 -13.97 10.05
CA ASN A 484 17.72 -15.30 10.56
C ASN A 484 16.81 -16.05 9.60
N ILE A 485 15.80 -15.38 9.03
CA ILE A 485 14.89 -16.00 8.05
C ILE A 485 15.64 -16.38 6.78
N ARG A 486 16.48 -15.50 6.23
CA ARG A 486 17.27 -15.78 5.01
C ARG A 486 18.23 -16.96 5.19
N ASP A 487 18.96 -16.98 6.29
CA ASP A 487 19.93 -18.04 6.57
C ASP A 487 19.21 -19.36 6.91
N ALA A 488 18.13 -19.33 7.68
CA ALA A 488 17.33 -20.53 7.97
C ALA A 488 16.71 -21.14 6.71
N ASP A 489 16.17 -20.32 5.80
CA ASP A 489 15.65 -20.79 4.51
C ASP A 489 16.77 -21.44 3.67
N ALA A 490 17.95 -20.82 3.60
CA ALA A 490 19.10 -21.39 2.90
C ALA A 490 19.50 -22.75 3.52
N ALA A 491 19.56 -22.85 4.85
CA ALA A 491 19.87 -24.10 5.55
C ALA A 491 18.84 -25.21 5.25
N ILE A 492 17.54 -24.89 5.32
CA ILE A 492 16.42 -25.79 5.01
C ILE A 492 16.50 -26.32 3.56
N ARG A 493 16.93 -25.47 2.62
CA ARG A 493 17.14 -25.86 1.21
C ARG A 493 18.36 -26.73 1.00
N ILE A 494 19.45 -26.52 1.75
CA ILE A 494 20.67 -27.35 1.67
C ILE A 494 20.37 -28.76 2.17
N ILE A 495 19.85 -28.87 3.40
CA ILE A 495 19.62 -30.16 4.05
C ILE A 495 18.61 -31.02 3.27
N ARG A 496 17.76 -30.39 2.44
CA ARG A 496 16.81 -31.08 1.56
C ARG A 496 17.45 -32.04 0.57
N ASP A 497 18.68 -31.78 0.13
CA ASP A 497 19.38 -32.67 -0.80
C ASP A 497 20.06 -33.87 -0.10
N PHE A 498 20.03 -33.90 1.24
CA PHE A 498 20.62 -34.95 2.07
C PHE A 498 19.53 -35.78 2.76
N LYS A 499 18.92 -36.72 2.03
CA LYS A 499 17.77 -37.52 2.52
C LYS A 499 18.20 -38.84 3.17
N ASP A 500 19.24 -39.48 2.62
CA ASP A 500 19.55 -40.88 2.90
C ASP A 500 20.19 -41.12 4.27
N ARG A 501 21.12 -40.25 4.68
CA ARG A 501 21.90 -40.39 5.92
C ARG A 501 21.60 -39.28 6.93
N PRO A 502 21.67 -39.54 8.25
CA PRO A 502 21.75 -38.48 9.25
C PRO A 502 22.77 -37.41 8.84
N THR A 503 22.30 -36.18 8.73
CA THR A 503 23.08 -35.04 8.22
C THR A 503 22.79 -33.80 9.04
N VAL A 504 23.83 -33.02 9.28
CA VAL A 504 23.77 -31.71 9.91
C VAL A 504 24.40 -30.69 8.97
N VAL A 505 23.70 -29.58 8.75
CA VAL A 505 24.19 -28.42 7.99
C VAL A 505 24.32 -27.24 8.94
N ALA A 506 25.52 -26.69 9.01
CA ALA A 506 25.84 -25.44 9.69
C ALA A 506 26.05 -24.33 8.65
N LEU A 507 25.31 -23.23 8.80
CA LEU A 507 25.27 -22.14 7.83
C LEU A 507 25.53 -20.78 8.49
N LYS A 508 26.16 -19.90 7.72
CA LYS A 508 26.38 -18.50 8.08
C LYS A 508 26.38 -17.63 6.83
N HIS A 509 25.59 -16.55 6.82
CA HIS A 509 25.50 -15.62 5.68
C HIS A 509 25.22 -16.33 4.35
N MET A 510 24.22 -17.23 4.37
CA MET A 510 23.77 -18.04 3.24
C MET A 510 24.82 -18.96 2.61
N ASN A 511 25.96 -19.20 3.26
CA ASN A 511 26.96 -20.17 2.82
C ASN A 511 27.10 -21.30 3.86
N PRO A 512 27.21 -22.57 3.44
CA PRO A 512 27.50 -23.65 4.36
C PRO A 512 28.91 -23.46 4.92
N CYS A 513 29.02 -23.30 6.24
CA CYS A 513 30.31 -23.33 6.93
C CYS A 513 30.71 -24.75 7.34
N GLY A 514 29.74 -25.66 7.44
CA GLY A 514 29.96 -27.08 7.67
C GLY A 514 28.78 -27.92 7.21
N ILE A 515 29.03 -29.04 6.56
CA ILE A 515 28.06 -30.10 6.34
C ILE A 515 28.71 -31.39 6.80
N GLY A 516 28.05 -32.13 7.68
CA GLY A 516 28.50 -33.41 8.19
C GLY A 516 27.39 -34.45 8.03
N GLN A 517 27.74 -35.64 7.53
CA GLN A 517 26.83 -36.79 7.43
C GLN A 517 27.47 -38.02 8.05
N ALA A 518 26.68 -38.83 8.74
CA ALA A 518 27.14 -40.03 9.43
C ALA A 518 26.03 -41.08 9.48
N ASP A 519 26.20 -42.12 10.30
CA ASP A 519 25.19 -43.17 10.50
C ASP A 519 24.22 -42.84 11.65
N ASP A 520 24.58 -41.85 12.47
CA ASP A 520 23.78 -41.29 13.56
C ASP A 520 23.90 -39.75 13.57
N ILE A 521 22.96 -39.07 14.23
CA ILE A 521 22.87 -37.61 14.16
C ILE A 521 23.93 -36.90 15.04
N GLU A 522 24.40 -37.57 16.10
CA GLU A 522 25.42 -37.05 17.01
C GLU A 522 26.78 -36.96 16.30
N THR A 523 27.17 -38.02 15.59
CA THR A 523 28.40 -38.05 14.79
C THR A 523 28.32 -37.09 13.61
N ALA A 524 27.15 -36.96 12.98
CA ALA A 524 26.94 -35.98 11.91
C ALA A 524 27.14 -34.53 12.40
N TRP A 525 26.72 -34.23 13.64
CA TRP A 525 27.00 -32.95 14.29
C TRP A 525 28.51 -32.73 14.49
N ASP A 526 29.24 -33.73 14.99
CA ASP A 526 30.69 -33.62 15.20
C ASP A 526 31.41 -33.24 13.89
N TYR A 527 31.08 -33.93 12.79
CA TYR A 527 31.62 -33.63 11.47
C TYR A 527 31.26 -32.23 10.94
N ALA A 528 30.01 -31.79 11.14
CA ALA A 528 29.59 -30.45 10.74
C ALA A 528 30.30 -29.37 11.57
N TYR A 529 30.50 -29.59 12.87
CA TYR A 529 31.21 -28.67 13.76
C TYR A 529 32.72 -28.62 13.45
N GLU A 530 33.35 -29.77 13.21
CA GLU A 530 34.77 -29.89 12.89
C GLU A 530 35.13 -29.28 11.53
N SER A 531 34.18 -29.18 10.61
CA SER A 531 34.35 -28.55 9.30
C SER A 531 34.94 -27.13 9.44
N ASP A 532 34.30 -26.27 10.25
CA ASP A 532 34.78 -24.94 10.59
C ASP A 532 34.26 -24.48 11.98
N PRO A 533 34.95 -24.83 13.08
CA PRO A 533 34.51 -24.52 14.44
C PRO A 533 34.59 -23.02 14.76
N VAL A 534 35.30 -22.22 13.95
CA VAL A 534 35.38 -20.77 14.12
C VAL A 534 34.15 -20.10 13.51
N SER A 535 33.80 -20.48 12.28
CA SER A 535 32.67 -19.87 11.57
C SER A 535 31.32 -20.25 12.13
N ILE A 536 31.14 -21.49 12.64
CA ILE A 536 29.86 -21.95 13.22
C ILE A 536 29.42 -21.15 14.45
N PHE A 537 30.32 -20.40 15.09
CA PHE A 537 29.97 -19.50 16.19
C PHE A 537 28.96 -18.42 15.73
N GLY A 538 27.78 -18.42 16.34
CA GLY A 538 26.64 -17.58 15.96
C GLY A 538 25.94 -18.05 14.68
N GLY A 539 26.21 -19.28 14.25
CA GLY A 539 25.63 -19.88 13.05
C GLY A 539 24.22 -20.42 13.27
N ILE A 540 23.65 -20.90 12.17
CA ILE A 540 22.35 -21.55 12.09
C ILE A 540 22.58 -23.01 11.73
N VAL A 541 21.94 -23.91 12.46
CA VAL A 541 22.12 -25.35 12.30
C VAL A 541 20.79 -25.99 11.95
N VAL A 542 20.79 -26.87 10.96
CA VAL A 542 19.65 -27.73 10.63
C VAL A 542 20.07 -29.19 10.62
N LEU A 543 19.21 -30.05 11.17
CA LEU A 543 19.37 -31.49 11.26
C LEU A 543 18.23 -32.15 10.49
N ASN A 544 18.50 -33.25 9.79
CA ASN A 544 17.46 -34.00 9.04
C ASN A 544 16.84 -35.17 9.81
N ARG A 545 17.19 -35.33 11.09
CA ARG A 545 16.66 -36.31 12.03
C ARG A 545 16.30 -35.63 13.35
N GLU A 546 15.54 -36.34 14.19
CA GLU A 546 15.24 -35.90 15.55
C GLU A 546 16.51 -35.56 16.33
N LEU A 547 16.47 -34.47 17.10
CA LEU A 547 17.57 -34.07 17.97
C LEU A 547 17.44 -34.76 19.34
N ASP A 548 18.43 -35.59 19.66
CA ASP A 548 18.51 -36.36 20.89
C ASP A 548 19.36 -35.69 22.00
N VAL A 549 19.40 -36.33 23.18
CA VAL A 549 20.10 -35.82 24.35
C VAL A 549 21.61 -35.65 24.09
N ALA A 550 22.26 -36.64 23.49
CA ALA A 550 23.70 -36.63 23.27
C ALA A 550 24.12 -35.48 22.34
N THR A 551 23.34 -35.28 21.27
CA THR A 551 23.54 -34.16 20.34
C THR A 551 23.27 -32.82 21.03
N ALA A 552 22.20 -32.72 21.83
CA ALA A 552 21.86 -31.51 22.58
C ALA A 552 22.98 -31.07 23.54
N GLU A 553 23.60 -32.01 24.26
CA GLU A 553 24.70 -31.73 25.19
C GLU A 553 25.90 -31.09 24.48
N LYS A 554 26.28 -31.62 23.32
CA LYS A 554 27.36 -31.07 22.50
C LYS A 554 27.02 -29.68 21.97
N MET A 555 25.81 -29.51 21.42
CA MET A 555 25.35 -28.23 20.86
C MET A 555 25.19 -27.13 21.92
N HIS A 556 24.84 -27.49 23.16
CA HIS A 556 24.63 -26.54 24.25
C HIS A 556 25.87 -25.70 24.57
N GLY A 557 27.05 -26.31 24.45
CA GLY A 557 28.36 -25.67 24.65
C GLY A 557 28.70 -24.60 23.61
N VAL A 558 28.02 -24.62 22.46
CA VAL A 558 28.27 -23.71 21.34
C VAL A 558 27.28 -22.54 21.39
N PHE A 559 27.73 -21.37 20.94
CA PHE A 559 26.83 -20.24 20.70
C PHE A 559 26.22 -20.40 19.30
N LEU A 560 24.94 -20.74 19.24
CA LEU A 560 24.15 -20.87 18.02
C LEU A 560 22.99 -19.87 18.06
N GLU A 561 22.62 -19.31 16.91
CA GLU A 561 21.46 -18.41 16.81
C GLU A 561 20.15 -19.19 16.64
N ILE A 562 20.18 -20.26 15.84
CA ILE A 562 19.01 -21.09 15.52
C ILE A 562 19.43 -22.57 15.41
N ILE A 563 18.58 -23.46 15.93
CA ILE A 563 18.59 -24.90 15.64
C ILE A 563 17.25 -25.27 15.01
N ILE A 564 17.29 -26.04 13.92
CA ILE A 564 16.12 -26.52 13.17
C ILE A 564 16.19 -28.05 13.07
N ALA A 565 15.10 -28.74 13.36
CA ALA A 565 15.00 -30.20 13.24
C ALA A 565 13.55 -30.64 12.99
N PRO A 566 13.31 -31.86 12.49
CA PRO A 566 11.98 -32.48 12.44
C PRO A 566 11.27 -32.49 13.80
N SER A 567 12.00 -32.89 14.83
CA SER A 567 11.53 -33.02 16.21
C SER A 567 12.69 -32.96 17.19
N TYR A 568 12.35 -32.86 18.47
CA TYR A 568 13.28 -32.84 19.60
C TYR A 568 12.71 -33.76 20.67
N THR A 569 13.56 -34.56 21.31
CA THR A 569 13.17 -35.20 22.57
C THR A 569 12.93 -34.13 23.65
N ASP A 570 12.05 -34.40 24.60
CA ASP A 570 11.72 -33.44 25.67
C ASP A 570 12.97 -33.09 26.50
N GLU A 571 13.83 -34.07 26.75
CA GLU A 571 15.09 -33.91 27.45
C GLU A 571 16.09 -33.06 26.66
N ALA A 572 16.23 -33.29 25.35
CA ALA A 572 17.07 -32.47 24.48
C ALA A 572 16.62 -31.00 24.47
N LEU A 573 15.31 -30.77 24.36
CA LEU A 573 14.75 -29.42 24.42
C LEU A 573 15.04 -28.75 25.77
N ALA A 574 14.91 -29.48 26.87
CA ALA A 574 15.24 -28.96 28.21
C ALA A 574 16.73 -28.57 28.33
N ILE A 575 17.64 -29.35 27.75
CA ILE A 575 19.07 -29.06 27.70
C ILE A 575 19.34 -27.80 26.87
N LEU A 576 18.85 -27.76 25.63
CA LEU A 576 19.10 -26.64 24.71
C LEU A 576 18.53 -25.31 25.23
N THR A 577 17.42 -25.34 25.98
CA THR A 577 16.78 -24.14 26.53
C THR A 577 17.35 -23.70 27.89
N ASN A 578 18.13 -24.55 28.57
CA ASN A 578 18.72 -24.22 29.86
C ASN A 578 19.61 -22.98 29.75
N LYS A 579 19.28 -21.88 30.46
CA LYS A 579 20.04 -20.60 30.44
C LYS A 579 20.27 -19.98 29.04
N LYS A 580 19.63 -20.49 27.98
CA LYS A 580 19.78 -20.04 26.58
C LYS A 580 18.45 -19.48 26.04
N LYS A 581 17.88 -18.50 26.75
CA LYS A 581 16.59 -17.88 26.42
C LYS A 581 16.49 -17.24 25.03
N ASN A 582 17.64 -16.98 24.39
CA ASN A 582 17.70 -16.30 23.09
C ASN A 582 17.84 -17.27 21.90
N LEU A 583 18.26 -18.51 22.15
CA LEU A 583 18.45 -19.53 21.12
C LEU A 583 17.09 -19.87 20.51
N ARG A 584 16.93 -19.67 19.19
CA ARG A 584 15.71 -20.10 18.52
C ARG A 584 15.78 -21.59 18.25
N ILE A 585 14.74 -22.28 18.65
CA ILE A 585 14.57 -23.70 18.37
C ILE A 585 13.33 -23.82 17.50
N LEU A 586 13.50 -24.31 16.29
CA LEU A 586 12.43 -24.45 15.30
C LEU A 586 12.18 -25.92 15.03
N ALA A 587 10.91 -26.34 15.10
CA ALA A 587 10.46 -27.63 14.61
C ALA A 587 9.84 -27.46 13.22
N LEU A 588 10.32 -28.24 12.26
CA LEU A 588 9.83 -28.24 10.88
C LEU A 588 9.67 -29.68 10.43
N PRO A 589 8.46 -30.18 10.15
CA PRO A 589 8.27 -31.53 9.59
C PRO A 589 8.95 -31.69 8.21
N PHE A 590 9.58 -32.84 7.96
CA PHE A 590 10.33 -33.13 6.72
C PHE A 590 9.55 -34.02 5.73
N ASP A 591 8.33 -34.42 6.08
CA ASP A 591 7.44 -35.26 5.28
C ASP A 591 6.98 -34.58 3.98
N ALA A 592 6.78 -33.27 3.99
CA ALA A 592 6.32 -32.49 2.83
C ALA A 592 7.45 -31.90 1.97
N GLN A 593 8.67 -32.43 2.08
CA GLN A 593 9.86 -31.83 1.49
C GLN A 593 9.83 -31.79 -0.06
N GLU A 594 9.29 -32.81 -0.71
CA GLU A 594 9.16 -32.85 -2.19
C GLU A 594 8.19 -31.79 -2.73
N ALA A 595 7.11 -31.50 -2.01
CA ALA A 595 6.14 -30.48 -2.42
C ALA A 595 6.77 -29.07 -2.50
N SER A 596 7.80 -28.81 -1.68
CA SER A 596 8.54 -27.53 -1.70
C SER A 596 9.41 -27.34 -2.95
N GLU A 597 9.72 -28.40 -3.70
CA GLU A 597 10.61 -28.36 -4.86
C GLU A 597 9.94 -27.70 -6.09
N VAL A 598 8.60 -27.66 -6.11
CA VAL A 598 7.79 -27.11 -7.22
C VAL A 598 7.70 -25.58 -7.18
N GLU A 599 7.96 -24.98 -6.03
CA GLU A 599 7.80 -23.54 -5.83
C GLU A 599 8.82 -22.73 -6.65
N ALA A 600 8.37 -21.67 -7.32
CA ALA A 600 9.23 -20.79 -8.09
C ALA A 600 10.04 -19.85 -7.18
N GLU A 601 11.25 -19.49 -7.63
CA GLU A 601 12.07 -18.46 -6.99
C GLU A 601 11.82 -17.11 -7.64
N TYR A 602 11.64 -16.10 -6.78
CA TYR A 602 11.38 -14.72 -7.18
C TYR A 602 12.53 -13.82 -6.74
N THR A 603 13.18 -13.15 -7.70
CA THR A 603 14.25 -12.19 -7.43
C THR A 603 13.84 -10.81 -7.91
N GLY A 604 13.70 -9.86 -6.97
CA GLY A 604 13.39 -8.47 -7.29
C GLY A 604 14.53 -7.81 -8.05
N VAL A 605 14.18 -7.02 -9.07
CA VAL A 605 15.10 -6.12 -9.78
C VAL A 605 14.51 -4.72 -9.83
N VAL A 606 15.32 -3.70 -10.10
CA VAL A 606 14.82 -2.32 -10.19
C VAL A 606 13.77 -2.24 -11.30
N GLY A 607 12.52 -2.01 -10.91
CA GLY A 607 11.38 -1.92 -11.84
C GLY A 607 10.80 -3.25 -12.32
N GLY A 608 11.20 -4.41 -11.77
CA GLY A 608 10.69 -5.70 -12.22
C GLY A 608 10.96 -6.89 -11.29
N LEU A 609 10.68 -8.09 -11.79
CA LEU A 609 10.83 -9.37 -11.08
C LEU A 609 11.36 -10.44 -12.02
N LEU A 610 12.37 -11.20 -11.57
CA LEU A 610 12.84 -12.41 -12.24
C LEU A 610 12.18 -13.63 -11.59
N VAL A 611 11.75 -14.59 -12.41
CA VAL A 611 11.09 -15.83 -11.97
C VAL A 611 11.84 -17.02 -12.56
N GLN A 612 12.24 -17.96 -11.72
CA GLN A 612 12.90 -19.20 -12.14
C GLN A 612 12.42 -20.39 -11.31
N ASN A 613 12.66 -21.62 -11.78
CA ASN A 613 12.49 -22.80 -10.95
C ASN A 613 13.64 -22.89 -9.95
N GLN A 614 13.40 -23.55 -8.81
CA GLN A 614 14.49 -23.93 -7.91
C GLN A 614 15.45 -24.90 -8.60
N ASP A 615 16.74 -24.82 -8.23
CA ASP A 615 17.70 -25.85 -8.57
C ASP A 615 17.44 -27.08 -7.69
N VAL A 616 16.70 -28.06 -8.21
CA VAL A 616 16.29 -29.32 -7.57
C VAL A 616 16.49 -30.51 -8.54
N VAL A 617 17.38 -30.33 -9.52
CA VAL A 617 17.66 -31.35 -10.53
C VAL A 617 18.14 -32.62 -9.85
N LYS A 618 17.50 -33.75 -10.19
CA LYS A 618 17.95 -35.08 -9.74
C LYS A 618 19.05 -35.56 -10.68
N GLU A 619 20.26 -35.68 -10.15
CA GLU A 619 21.43 -36.16 -10.90
C GLU A 619 21.86 -37.54 -10.41
N SER A 620 22.36 -38.35 -11.34
CA SER A 620 22.85 -39.69 -11.06
C SER A 620 24.35 -39.77 -11.34
N PRO A 621 25.16 -40.31 -10.40
CA PRO A 621 26.57 -40.59 -10.67
C PRO A 621 26.81 -41.50 -11.88
N ALA A 622 25.81 -42.29 -12.29
CA ALA A 622 25.89 -43.15 -13.47
C ALA A 622 25.94 -42.36 -14.80
N ASP A 623 25.45 -41.12 -14.80
CA ASP A 623 25.46 -40.25 -15.98
C ASP A 623 26.75 -39.42 -16.10
N TRP A 624 27.62 -39.48 -15.08
CA TRP A 624 28.87 -38.73 -15.05
C TRP A 624 29.97 -39.41 -15.84
N GLN A 625 30.85 -38.60 -16.44
CA GLN A 625 31.94 -39.08 -17.27
C GLN A 625 33.29 -38.84 -16.61
N VAL A 626 34.06 -39.90 -16.39
CA VAL A 626 35.50 -39.76 -16.08
C VAL A 626 36.24 -39.41 -17.37
N VAL A 627 36.79 -38.20 -17.45
CA VAL A 627 37.42 -37.67 -18.68
C VAL A 627 38.95 -37.79 -18.69
N THR A 628 39.55 -38.15 -17.56
CA THR A 628 40.99 -38.39 -17.39
C THR A 628 41.34 -39.88 -17.40
N LYS A 629 42.64 -40.22 -17.48
CA LYS A 629 43.13 -41.60 -17.46
C LYS A 629 42.91 -42.31 -16.13
N ARG A 630 43.09 -41.61 -14.99
CA ARG A 630 42.94 -42.18 -13.65
C ARG A 630 41.45 -42.28 -13.30
N GLN A 631 41.00 -43.47 -12.92
CA GLN A 631 39.68 -43.72 -12.37
C GLN A 631 39.63 -43.35 -10.87
N PRO A 632 38.49 -42.86 -10.36
CA PRO A 632 38.34 -42.63 -8.92
C PRO A 632 38.36 -43.96 -8.17
N THR A 633 38.89 -43.94 -6.95
CA THR A 633 38.66 -45.01 -5.96
C THR A 633 37.21 -44.97 -5.46
N GLU A 634 36.74 -46.03 -4.79
CA GLU A 634 35.38 -46.05 -4.21
C GLU A 634 35.17 -44.90 -3.21
N THR A 635 36.14 -44.66 -2.32
CA THR A 635 36.10 -43.52 -1.38
C THR A 635 36.05 -42.17 -2.09
N GLU A 636 36.85 -41.98 -3.15
CA GLU A 636 36.80 -40.76 -3.95
C GLU A 636 35.45 -40.63 -4.67
N ALA A 637 34.87 -41.71 -5.19
CA ALA A 637 33.57 -41.67 -5.86
C ALA A 637 32.46 -41.22 -4.90
N THR A 638 32.41 -41.76 -3.68
CA THR A 638 31.45 -41.33 -2.64
C THR A 638 31.69 -39.89 -2.22
N ALA A 639 32.96 -39.48 -2.07
CA ALA A 639 33.30 -38.09 -1.76
C ALA A 639 32.90 -37.12 -2.88
N LEU A 640 33.09 -37.49 -4.16
CA LEU A 640 32.68 -36.66 -5.30
C LEU A 640 31.16 -36.49 -5.34
N GLU A 641 30.40 -37.54 -5.02
CA GLU A 641 28.94 -37.45 -4.92
C GLU A 641 28.50 -36.49 -3.81
N PHE A 642 29.09 -36.61 -2.61
CA PHE A 642 28.84 -35.69 -1.51
C PHE A 642 29.23 -34.24 -1.87
N ALA A 643 30.41 -34.05 -2.47
CA ALA A 643 30.90 -32.75 -2.91
C ALA A 643 29.96 -32.10 -3.94
N TRP A 644 29.42 -32.90 -4.88
CA TRP A 644 28.53 -32.41 -5.92
C TRP A 644 27.16 -31.97 -5.37
N LYS A 645 26.61 -32.69 -4.39
CA LYS A 645 25.39 -32.24 -3.68
C LYS A 645 25.65 -30.94 -2.91
N ALA A 646 26.80 -30.84 -2.24
CA ALA A 646 27.14 -29.68 -1.41
C ALA A 646 27.45 -28.40 -2.22
N ILE A 647 28.16 -28.52 -3.36
CA ILE A 647 28.65 -27.36 -4.13
C ILE A 647 27.51 -26.46 -4.65
N LYS A 648 26.34 -27.05 -4.92
CA LYS A 648 25.11 -26.38 -5.38
C LYS A 648 24.66 -25.19 -4.52
N TYR A 649 25.12 -25.15 -3.28
CA TYR A 649 24.73 -24.17 -2.27
C TYR A 649 25.85 -23.19 -1.90
N VAL A 650 27.01 -23.30 -2.53
CA VAL A 650 28.11 -22.35 -2.37
C VAL A 650 27.94 -21.22 -3.37
N LYS A 651 28.06 -19.97 -2.92
CA LYS A 651 27.93 -18.79 -3.80
C LYS A 651 29.00 -18.77 -4.90
N SER A 652 28.63 -18.37 -6.10
CA SER A 652 29.47 -18.45 -7.30
C SER A 652 30.52 -17.34 -7.41
N ASN A 653 31.74 -17.59 -7.90
CA ASN A 653 32.28 -18.91 -8.29
C ASN A 653 32.54 -19.78 -7.06
N GLY A 654 31.83 -20.90 -6.94
CA GLY A 654 31.91 -21.80 -5.81
C GLY A 654 32.96 -22.88 -6.03
N ILE A 655 33.78 -23.11 -5.01
CA ILE A 655 34.65 -24.28 -4.89
C ILE A 655 34.43 -24.90 -3.51
N ILE A 656 34.36 -26.22 -3.43
CA ILE A 656 34.27 -26.94 -2.17
C ILE A 656 35.23 -28.13 -2.17
N VAL A 657 35.92 -28.32 -1.06
CA VAL A 657 36.76 -29.48 -0.77
C VAL A 657 36.02 -30.30 0.28
N THR A 658 35.83 -31.59 0.04
CA THR A 658 35.15 -32.50 0.96
C THR A 658 35.87 -33.84 1.00
N ASN A 659 35.61 -34.64 2.04
CA ASN A 659 35.74 -36.09 1.95
C ASN A 659 34.34 -36.70 1.75
N ASP A 660 34.13 -37.96 2.12
CA ASP A 660 32.86 -38.68 1.97
C ASP A 660 31.82 -38.37 3.04
N HIS A 661 32.20 -37.71 4.14
CA HIS A 661 31.32 -37.46 5.28
C HIS A 661 31.25 -35.99 5.72
N MET A 662 32.18 -35.13 5.30
CA MET A 662 32.17 -33.73 5.69
C MET A 662 32.82 -32.77 4.70
N THR A 663 32.42 -31.50 4.83
CA THR A 663 33.10 -30.38 4.16
C THR A 663 34.41 -30.06 4.86
N LEU A 664 35.47 -29.85 4.08
CA LEU A 664 36.82 -29.55 4.60
C LEU A 664 37.22 -28.11 4.34
N GLY A 665 36.77 -27.53 3.23
CA GLY A 665 37.01 -26.14 2.89
C GLY A 665 36.06 -25.62 1.81
N VAL A 666 35.69 -24.36 1.90
CA VAL A 666 34.68 -23.70 1.07
C VAL A 666 35.25 -22.37 0.57
N GLY A 667 35.27 -22.20 -0.75
CA GLY A 667 35.67 -20.97 -1.41
C GLY A 667 34.47 -20.30 -2.09
N PRO A 668 33.65 -19.52 -1.36
CA PRO A 668 32.46 -18.89 -1.92
C PRO A 668 32.76 -17.52 -2.56
N GLY A 669 32.01 -17.20 -3.63
CA GLY A 669 31.71 -15.83 -4.04
C GLY A 669 32.83 -15.05 -4.72
N GLN A 670 33.89 -15.70 -5.21
CA GLN A 670 34.98 -14.97 -5.87
C GLN A 670 34.69 -14.71 -7.35
N THR A 671 35.14 -13.55 -7.84
CA THR A 671 35.03 -13.17 -9.26
C THR A 671 35.93 -14.02 -10.17
N ASN A 672 37.04 -14.55 -9.66
CA ASN A 672 37.92 -15.48 -10.35
C ASN A 672 37.96 -16.84 -9.65
N ARG A 673 37.76 -17.93 -10.40
CA ARG A 673 37.68 -19.31 -9.92
C ARG A 673 38.95 -19.78 -9.19
N VAL A 674 40.15 -19.40 -9.65
CA VAL A 674 41.40 -19.81 -8.99
C VAL A 674 41.55 -19.23 -7.59
N ALA A 675 40.92 -18.07 -7.32
CA ALA A 675 40.88 -17.50 -5.98
C ALA A 675 39.99 -18.34 -5.05
N SER A 676 38.82 -18.79 -5.52
CA SER A 676 37.97 -19.73 -4.77
C SER A 676 38.69 -21.05 -4.50
N VAL A 677 39.45 -21.58 -5.47
CA VAL A 677 40.28 -22.78 -5.30
C VAL A 677 41.26 -22.60 -4.15
N ARG A 678 42.01 -21.49 -4.14
CA ARG A 678 43.00 -21.20 -3.10
C ARG A 678 42.36 -21.06 -1.71
N ILE A 679 41.21 -20.39 -1.60
CA ILE A 679 40.49 -20.23 -0.33
C ILE A 679 40.03 -21.59 0.19
N ALA A 680 39.43 -22.43 -0.66
CA ALA A 680 38.93 -23.74 -0.25
C ALA A 680 40.07 -24.67 0.21
N ILE A 681 41.20 -24.65 -0.51
CA ILE A 681 42.40 -25.41 -0.14
C ILE A 681 43.00 -24.91 1.18
N ASP A 682 43.14 -23.60 1.35
CA ASP A 682 43.69 -23.00 2.57
C ASP A 682 42.83 -23.33 3.80
N GLN A 683 41.50 -23.38 3.65
CA GLN A 683 40.60 -23.79 4.72
C GLN A 683 40.66 -25.29 5.02
N ALA A 684 40.83 -26.13 4.00
CA ALA A 684 41.01 -27.58 4.18
C ALA A 684 42.31 -27.91 4.93
N LYS A 685 43.34 -27.06 4.80
CA LYS A 685 44.66 -27.21 5.43
C LYS A 685 45.25 -28.60 5.13
N ASP A 686 45.70 -29.31 6.16
CA ASP A 686 46.32 -30.63 6.06
C ASP A 686 45.29 -31.79 6.03
N ARG A 687 43.99 -31.49 6.04
CA ARG A 687 42.91 -32.50 6.05
C ARG A 687 42.60 -33.03 4.65
N LEU A 688 43.62 -33.35 3.87
CA LEU A 688 43.47 -33.69 2.44
C LEU A 688 43.42 -35.20 2.15
N ASP A 689 43.50 -36.03 3.20
CA ASP A 689 43.34 -37.47 3.04
C ASP A 689 41.91 -37.82 2.62
N GLY A 690 41.78 -38.58 1.53
CA GLY A 690 40.48 -38.86 0.89
C GLY A 690 39.75 -37.62 0.35
N ALA A 691 40.39 -36.45 0.32
CA ALA A 691 39.74 -35.22 -0.09
C ALA A 691 39.59 -35.10 -1.61
N VAL A 692 38.45 -34.58 -2.02
CA VAL A 692 38.09 -34.28 -3.41
C VAL A 692 37.63 -32.84 -3.52
N LEU A 693 37.62 -32.30 -4.73
CA LEU A 693 37.18 -30.93 -4.99
C LEU A 693 36.04 -30.89 -6.00
N ALA A 694 34.98 -30.17 -5.68
CA ALA A 694 33.91 -29.86 -6.62
C ALA A 694 33.92 -28.38 -7.01
N SER A 695 33.59 -28.13 -8.27
CA SER A 695 33.52 -26.80 -8.87
C SER A 695 32.13 -26.57 -9.47
N ASP A 696 31.45 -25.51 -9.05
CA ASP A 696 30.06 -25.22 -9.45
C ASP A 696 29.88 -25.01 -10.96
N ALA A 697 30.95 -24.57 -11.64
CA ALA A 697 31.06 -24.44 -13.08
C ALA A 697 32.42 -24.93 -13.58
N PHE A 698 32.62 -24.91 -14.91
CA PHE A 698 33.84 -25.41 -15.52
C PHE A 698 35.08 -24.59 -15.13
N PHE A 699 36.27 -25.21 -15.20
CA PHE A 699 37.54 -24.49 -15.11
C PHE A 699 37.85 -23.76 -16.42
N PRO A 700 38.07 -22.42 -16.39
CA PRO A 700 38.36 -21.67 -17.61
C PRO A 700 39.80 -21.90 -18.11
N PHE A 701 40.72 -22.27 -17.22
CA PHE A 701 42.15 -22.39 -17.47
C PHE A 701 42.76 -23.53 -16.63
N ALA A 702 43.84 -24.11 -17.14
CA ALA A 702 44.57 -25.21 -16.49
C ALA A 702 45.17 -24.85 -15.12
N ASP A 703 45.44 -23.56 -14.87
CA ASP A 703 46.02 -23.06 -13.60
C ASP A 703 45.24 -23.51 -12.36
N ASN A 704 43.91 -23.59 -12.45
CA ASN A 704 43.06 -24.13 -11.40
C ASN A 704 43.46 -25.57 -11.05
N VAL A 705 43.60 -26.43 -12.05
CA VAL A 705 43.98 -27.84 -11.87
C VAL A 705 45.40 -27.95 -11.32
N GLU A 706 46.32 -27.10 -11.77
CA GLU A 706 47.69 -27.07 -11.25
C GLU A 706 47.74 -26.69 -9.76
N GLU A 707 46.95 -25.71 -9.32
CA GLU A 707 46.87 -25.32 -7.91
C GLU A 707 46.26 -26.43 -7.05
N ILE A 708 45.23 -27.12 -7.56
CA ILE A 708 44.60 -28.27 -6.89
C ILE A 708 45.60 -29.43 -6.74
N ALA A 709 46.33 -29.74 -7.80
CA ALA A 709 47.35 -30.79 -7.79
C ALA A 709 48.49 -30.49 -6.81
N LYS A 710 48.95 -29.23 -6.73
CA LYS A 710 50.00 -28.82 -5.78
C LYS A 710 49.58 -29.00 -4.32
N ALA A 711 48.29 -28.87 -4.02
CA ALA A 711 47.77 -29.10 -2.68
C ALA A 711 47.71 -30.59 -2.30
N GLY A 712 47.67 -31.50 -3.29
CA GLY A 712 47.63 -32.94 -3.05
C GLY A 712 46.24 -33.57 -3.17
N ILE A 713 45.23 -32.82 -3.61
CA ILE A 713 43.90 -33.35 -3.95
C ILE A 713 44.00 -34.20 -5.21
N ARG A 714 43.35 -35.36 -5.21
CA ARG A 714 43.51 -36.38 -6.27
C ARG A 714 42.29 -36.57 -7.18
N ALA A 715 41.13 -36.06 -6.80
CA ALA A 715 39.93 -36.16 -7.62
C ALA A 715 39.16 -34.83 -7.65
N ILE A 716 38.64 -34.50 -8.85
CA ILE A 716 37.90 -33.28 -9.13
C ILE A 716 36.61 -33.61 -9.86
N ILE A 717 35.52 -32.92 -9.53
CA ILE A 717 34.25 -32.96 -10.27
C ILE A 717 33.84 -31.54 -10.72
N GLN A 718 33.40 -31.42 -11.96
CA GLN A 718 32.96 -30.16 -12.58
C GLN A 718 31.94 -30.44 -13.70
N PRO A 719 31.24 -29.45 -14.27
CA PRO A 719 30.32 -29.69 -15.38
C PRO A 719 31.00 -30.08 -16.69
N GLY A 720 32.18 -29.51 -16.99
CA GLY A 720 32.70 -29.43 -18.35
C GLY A 720 31.96 -28.38 -19.21
N GLY A 721 32.24 -28.36 -20.51
CA GLY A 721 31.65 -27.43 -21.49
C GLY A 721 32.49 -26.19 -21.79
N SER A 722 33.75 -26.12 -21.33
CA SER A 722 34.67 -25.06 -21.74
C SER A 722 35.23 -25.35 -23.14
N VAL A 723 35.43 -24.29 -23.93
CA VAL A 723 36.23 -24.41 -25.18
C VAL A 723 37.68 -24.83 -24.90
N ARG A 724 38.11 -24.79 -23.63
CA ARG A 724 39.43 -25.18 -23.12
C ARG A 724 39.40 -26.40 -22.19
N ASP A 725 38.35 -27.22 -22.21
CA ASP A 725 38.29 -28.42 -21.35
C ASP A 725 39.52 -29.31 -21.52
N GLN A 726 39.99 -29.47 -22.76
CA GLN A 726 41.18 -30.27 -23.07
C GLN A 726 42.44 -29.81 -22.32
N GLU A 727 42.65 -28.49 -22.14
CA GLU A 727 43.78 -27.97 -21.36
C GLU A 727 43.71 -28.41 -19.89
N SER A 728 42.51 -28.44 -19.31
CA SER A 728 42.28 -28.87 -17.92
C SER A 728 42.42 -30.39 -17.77
N ILE A 729 41.94 -31.17 -18.74
CA ILE A 729 42.07 -32.63 -18.78
C ILE A 729 43.54 -33.02 -18.88
N GLU A 730 44.31 -32.39 -19.78
CA GLU A 730 45.74 -32.65 -19.93
C GLU A 730 46.53 -32.29 -18.68
N ALA A 731 46.19 -31.19 -18.01
CA ALA A 731 46.79 -30.84 -16.73
C ALA A 731 46.47 -31.90 -15.65
N ALA A 732 45.21 -32.34 -15.54
CA ALA A 732 44.83 -33.37 -14.57
C ALA A 732 45.57 -34.69 -14.83
N ASP A 733 45.61 -35.15 -16.08
CA ASP A 733 46.37 -36.33 -16.51
C ASP A 733 47.87 -36.22 -16.16
N LYS A 734 48.48 -35.05 -16.39
CA LYS A 734 49.90 -34.80 -16.10
C LYS A 734 50.23 -34.99 -14.62
N TYR A 735 49.32 -34.60 -13.72
CA TYR A 735 49.49 -34.75 -12.28
C TYR A 735 48.84 -36.03 -11.71
N GLY A 736 48.23 -36.86 -12.56
CA GLY A 736 47.58 -38.10 -12.15
C GLY A 736 46.30 -37.89 -11.35
N LEU A 737 45.55 -36.81 -11.61
CA LEU A 737 44.25 -36.56 -10.99
C LEU A 737 43.14 -37.26 -11.77
N THR A 738 42.10 -37.65 -11.05
CA THR A 738 40.80 -37.98 -11.65
C THR A 738 40.00 -36.69 -11.87
N MET A 739 39.40 -36.54 -13.05
CA MET A 739 38.45 -35.48 -13.35
C MET A 739 37.15 -36.09 -13.88
N VAL A 740 36.03 -35.67 -13.27
CA VAL A 740 34.68 -36.12 -13.59
C VAL A 740 33.87 -34.95 -14.15
N PHE A 741 33.20 -35.17 -15.27
CA PHE A 741 32.26 -34.24 -15.90
C PHE A 741 30.82 -34.65 -15.63
N THR A 742 30.00 -33.72 -15.14
CA THR A 742 28.58 -33.95 -14.86
C THR A 742 27.64 -33.46 -15.96
N GLY A 743 28.08 -32.49 -16.77
CA GLY A 743 27.25 -31.81 -17.78
C GLY A 743 26.25 -30.80 -17.20
N VAL A 744 26.21 -30.60 -15.88
CA VAL A 744 25.24 -29.71 -15.20
C VAL A 744 25.98 -28.65 -14.39
N ARG A 745 25.51 -27.40 -14.43
CA ARG A 745 26.12 -26.25 -13.74
C ARG A 745 25.18 -25.72 -12.66
N HIS A 746 25.72 -25.46 -11.47
CA HIS A 746 24.96 -24.98 -10.31
C HIS A 746 25.39 -23.58 -9.86
N PHE A 747 25.22 -22.57 -10.72
CA PHE A 747 25.49 -21.19 -10.32
C PHE A 747 24.47 -20.68 -9.29
N ARG A 748 24.97 -19.96 -8.28
CA ARG A 748 24.17 -19.35 -7.22
C ARG A 748 24.72 -17.97 -6.85
N HIS A 749 23.90 -16.94 -7.01
CA HIS A 749 24.23 -15.55 -6.69
C HIS A 749 23.51 -15.09 -5.43
#